data_AF-A0AAQ3WCJ6-F1
#
_entry.id   AF-A0AAQ3WCJ6-F1
#
_cell.length_a   1.000
_cell.length_b   1.000
_cell.length_c   1.000
_cell.angle_alpha   90.00
_cell.angle_beta   90.00
_cell.angle_gamma   90.00
#
_symmetry.space_group_name_H-M   'P 1'
#
loop_
_entity.id
_entity.type
_entity.pdbx_description
1 polymer ?
#
loop_
_entity_poly.entity_id
_entity_poly.type
_entity_poly.pdbx_seq_one_letter_code
_entity_poly.pdbx_strand_id
1 'polypeptide(L)'
;MEVEFVRQEDESVQVVADNIRGTGEVPERYVRSEIKADPVIVDAEGYNLPVIDMSRLLNPEFSEEEIAKLGSACEHWGFFQLVNHGLDEGLLQQIKMDITKFFSLPLEEKLAVAIPPNGMEGFGHHFVFSKEQKLDWVDLLFLATRPIERRNLTLWPAKPSTFRDTLDKYSLELANVSAQLFKFMANNLGVDQEALLSTFKGLPQSMRINYYPPCCQADRVLGLSPHTDGVGMTFLLQVNDVEGLQIRKDGKWFSVQAMNGALVVNIGDVLEILTNGRYKSIEHRAIVNSNKERITIAVFQSAHLFCTIGPLQELLKAGKAHYNAVDGVEFTKGYFAAKLEGRRTSRHVPKRFSQSNHAQRQGRQISMAHARAAGSLPVANVQELAQTCNRSDEQVPERYIRADANTEEVITDYGNTSTIPIIDLSKLYDPQSSHEECAKLGSACQQWGFFQLINHGVPDEVICKLKKDIADFFNLPLETKKTYSQLPNNLEGYGQVFVVSEKQKLDWADMFYLVVRPDEARDMRFWPAHPPSFRKSIDTYSSETAKVARCLLEFMAKDMGAEPASLLELFQGQPQGLRMNYYPPCRQASKVLGMSPHTDASGLTLLLQVNDMPGLQIRRDGKWFTVDALQGAFIVNVGDVLEILSNGKYTSVEHRAVVHPNRERISAAVFHRPCQDAMVGTLPELLKEGNSKARYRSMSYMEFMKRYYSAKLDGRNHLERLRNEL
;
A
#
# COMPACT_ATOMS: atom_id res chain seq x y z
N MET A 1 10.85 9.68 3.22
CA MET A 1 12.24 9.92 3.65
C MET A 1 13.06 9.36 2.52
N GLU A 2 13.62 10.23 1.68
CA GLU A 2 14.70 9.81 0.79
C GLU A 2 15.83 9.38 1.74
N VAL A 3 16.00 8.07 1.92
CA VAL A 3 17.25 7.56 2.46
C VAL A 3 18.18 7.59 1.27
N GLU A 4 19.01 8.62 1.19
CA GLU A 4 20.09 8.67 0.21
C GLU A 4 21.06 7.53 0.54
N PHE A 5 20.95 6.43 -0.18
CA PHE A 5 21.97 5.39 -0.15
C PHE A 5 23.19 5.93 -0.89
N VAL A 6 24.35 5.91 -0.23
CA VAL A 6 25.60 6.30 -0.89
C VAL A 6 25.80 5.37 -2.09
N ARG A 7 26.15 5.91 -3.26
CA ARG A 7 26.51 5.09 -4.44
C ARG A 7 27.49 4.00 -4.01
N GLN A 8 27.11 2.74 -4.23
CA GLN A 8 27.96 1.59 -3.94
C GLN A 8 29.17 1.62 -4.89
N GLU A 9 30.28 2.16 -4.39
CA GLU A 9 31.62 1.89 -4.89
C GLU A 9 32.29 0.74 -4.11
N ASP A 10 31.53 0.08 -3.22
CA ASP A 10 32.03 -0.96 -2.32
C ASP A 10 32.17 -2.30 -3.06
N GLU A 11 33.40 -2.83 -3.02
CA GLU A 11 33.79 -4.06 -3.70
C GLU A 11 33.09 -5.30 -3.08
N SER A 12 32.79 -6.29 -3.91
CA SER A 12 32.27 -7.59 -3.46
C SER A 12 33.23 -8.24 -2.46
N VAL A 13 32.71 -8.78 -1.37
CA VAL A 13 33.51 -9.39 -0.31
C VAL A 13 34.26 -10.62 -0.82
N GLN A 14 33.73 -11.35 -1.80
CA GLN A 14 34.47 -12.41 -2.48
C GLN A 14 35.77 -11.89 -3.10
N VAL A 15 35.73 -10.73 -3.76
CA VAL A 15 36.91 -10.11 -4.37
C VAL A 15 37.87 -9.59 -3.31
N VAL A 16 37.34 -8.92 -2.27
CA VAL A 16 38.15 -8.48 -1.13
C VAL A 16 38.85 -9.66 -0.48
N ALA A 17 38.13 -10.77 -0.24
CA ALA A 17 38.68 -11.99 0.34
C ALA A 17 39.81 -12.58 -0.50
N ASP A 18 39.67 -12.61 -1.83
CA ASP A 18 40.71 -13.10 -2.73
C ASP A 18 41.94 -12.17 -2.77
N ASN A 19 41.73 -10.86 -2.74
CA ASN A 19 42.81 -9.87 -2.68
C ASN A 19 43.64 -9.98 -1.39
N ILE A 20 43.00 -10.21 -0.25
CA ILE A 20 43.70 -10.29 1.05
C ILE A 20 44.38 -11.65 1.30
N ARG A 21 44.13 -12.69 0.50
CA ARG A 21 44.87 -13.96 0.60
C ARG A 21 46.38 -13.75 0.46
N GLY A 22 46.82 -12.71 -0.26
CA GLY A 22 48.23 -12.36 -0.44
C GLY A 22 48.82 -11.46 0.65
N THR A 23 48.03 -10.56 1.25
CA THR A 23 48.51 -9.55 2.22
C THR A 23 48.27 -9.95 3.68
N GLY A 24 47.24 -10.76 3.96
CA GLY A 24 46.85 -11.19 5.30
C GLY A 24 46.07 -10.16 6.13
N GLU A 25 45.84 -8.95 5.61
CA GLU A 25 45.16 -7.87 6.35
C GLU A 25 43.78 -7.55 5.77
N VAL A 26 42.76 -7.68 6.62
CA VAL A 26 41.40 -7.26 6.34
C VAL A 26 41.31 -5.72 6.33
N PRO A 27 40.59 -5.10 5.35
CA PRO A 27 40.41 -3.65 5.34
C PRO A 27 39.71 -3.13 6.60
N GLU A 28 40.14 -1.98 7.10
CA GLU A 28 39.66 -1.42 8.37
C GLU A 28 38.13 -1.28 8.44
N ARG A 29 37.46 -1.08 7.30
CA ARG A 29 36.01 -0.97 7.23
C ARG A 29 35.27 -2.26 7.62
N TYR A 30 35.92 -3.42 7.57
CA TYR A 30 35.34 -4.70 8.03
C TYR A 30 35.74 -5.06 9.47
N VAL A 31 36.79 -4.45 10.00
CA VAL A 31 37.33 -4.77 11.34
C VAL A 31 36.33 -4.37 12.44
N ARG A 32 35.95 -5.34 13.29
CA ARG A 32 35.07 -5.18 14.45
C ARG A 32 35.86 -5.39 15.74
N SER A 33 35.97 -4.36 16.56
CA SER A 33 36.61 -4.43 17.88
C SER A 33 35.80 -5.25 18.89
N GLU A 34 34.48 -5.36 18.70
CA GLU A 34 33.52 -5.98 19.61
C GLU A 34 33.58 -7.51 19.67
N ILE A 35 34.16 -8.18 18.67
CA ILE A 35 34.20 -9.66 18.58
C ILE A 35 34.94 -10.29 19.76
N LYS A 36 35.95 -9.61 20.30
CA LYS A 36 36.77 -10.12 21.42
C LYS A 36 36.07 -10.05 22.78
N ALA A 37 34.93 -9.37 22.90
CA ALA A 37 34.28 -9.08 24.18
C ALA A 37 33.23 -10.13 24.63
N ASP A 38 32.79 -11.00 23.72
CA ASP A 38 31.59 -11.81 23.91
C ASP A 38 31.90 -13.32 23.93
N PRO A 39 31.89 -14.00 25.10
CA PRO A 39 32.10 -15.43 25.18
C PRO A 39 30.97 -16.19 24.46
N VAL A 40 31.34 -17.10 23.56
CA VAL A 40 30.42 -18.00 22.84
C VAL A 40 30.41 -19.35 23.54
N ILE A 41 29.21 -19.86 23.82
CA ILE A 41 29.03 -21.23 24.29
C ILE A 41 28.87 -22.13 23.07
N VAL A 42 29.84 -23.04 22.91
CA VAL A 42 29.81 -24.14 21.95
C VAL A 42 29.49 -25.40 22.76
N ASP A 43 28.46 -26.16 22.37
CA ASP A 43 28.03 -27.40 23.05
C ASP A 43 27.76 -27.28 24.56
N ALA A 44 26.75 -26.49 24.95
CA ALA A 44 26.15 -26.67 26.28
C ALA A 44 25.02 -27.71 26.20
N GLU A 45 25.15 -28.80 26.96
CA GLU A 45 24.06 -29.75 27.17
C GLU A 45 22.76 -29.00 27.51
N GLY A 46 21.70 -29.25 26.74
CA GLY A 46 20.41 -28.59 26.89
C GLY A 46 20.18 -27.32 26.07
N TYR A 47 21.15 -26.88 25.25
CA TYR A 47 21.01 -25.67 24.41
C TYR A 47 20.72 -25.93 22.91
N ASN A 48 20.09 -27.06 22.59
CA ASN A 48 19.63 -27.32 21.23
C ASN A 48 18.32 -26.57 20.94
N LEU A 49 18.20 -26.03 19.73
CA LEU A 49 16.94 -25.45 19.28
C LEU A 49 15.82 -26.50 19.33
N PRO A 50 14.61 -26.13 19.81
CA PRO A 50 13.45 -27.00 19.72
C PRO A 50 13.21 -27.45 18.27
N VAL A 51 12.85 -28.72 18.08
CA VAL A 51 12.50 -29.27 16.77
C VAL A 51 10.98 -29.36 16.68
N ILE A 52 10.36 -28.67 15.73
CA ILE A 52 8.92 -28.70 15.48
C ILE A 52 8.66 -29.54 14.22
N ASP A 53 7.75 -30.50 14.34
CA ASP A 53 7.38 -31.38 13.23
C ASP A 53 6.08 -30.90 12.56
N MET A 54 6.19 -30.44 11.32
CA MET A 54 5.03 -29.94 10.58
C MET A 54 4.01 -31.04 10.24
N SER A 55 4.44 -32.29 10.04
CA SER A 55 3.53 -33.40 9.80
C SER A 55 2.69 -33.73 11.04
N ARG A 56 3.28 -33.58 12.24
CA ARG A 56 2.55 -33.70 13.51
C ARG A 56 1.60 -32.53 13.75
N LEU A 57 1.99 -31.30 13.40
CA LEU A 57 1.09 -30.14 13.44
C LEU A 57 -0.15 -30.34 12.56
N LEU A 58 0.03 -30.92 11.36
CA LEU A 58 -1.05 -31.18 10.42
C LEU A 58 -1.90 -32.42 10.76
N ASN A 59 -1.39 -33.33 11.60
CA ASN A 59 -2.11 -34.52 12.02
C ASN A 59 -2.99 -34.23 13.26
N PRO A 60 -4.33 -34.34 13.16
CA PRO A 60 -5.23 -34.04 14.28
C PRO A 60 -4.95 -34.82 15.57
N GLU A 61 -4.37 -36.01 15.50
CA GLU A 61 -4.03 -36.85 16.67
C GLU A 61 -2.88 -36.26 17.49
N PHE A 62 -1.92 -35.59 16.85
CA PHE A 62 -0.72 -35.05 17.49
C PHE A 62 -0.68 -33.52 17.51
N SER A 63 -1.61 -32.87 16.81
CA SER A 63 -1.59 -31.42 16.56
C SER A 63 -1.58 -30.61 17.86
N GLU A 64 -2.40 -30.98 18.85
CA GLU A 64 -2.48 -30.24 20.11
C GLU A 64 -1.15 -30.23 20.89
N GLU A 65 -0.50 -31.40 21.01
CA GLU A 65 0.81 -31.55 21.65
C GLU A 65 1.88 -30.74 20.90
N GLU A 66 1.91 -30.84 19.57
CA GLU A 66 2.93 -30.17 18.75
C GLU A 66 2.69 -28.64 18.70
N ILE A 67 1.44 -28.17 18.76
CA ILE A 67 1.07 -26.75 18.90
C ILE A 67 1.56 -26.20 20.25
N ALA A 68 1.43 -26.96 21.34
CA ALA A 68 1.92 -26.56 22.65
C ALA A 68 3.46 -26.42 22.64
N LYS A 69 4.14 -27.38 22.00
CA LYS A 69 5.59 -27.37 21.79
C LYS A 69 6.06 -26.19 20.92
N LEU A 70 5.34 -25.89 19.84
CA LEU A 70 5.57 -24.71 18.99
C LEU A 70 5.46 -23.42 19.81
N GLY A 71 4.41 -23.28 20.62
CA GLY A 71 4.24 -22.12 21.50
C GLY A 71 5.39 -21.96 22.49
N SER A 72 5.80 -23.06 23.13
CA SER A 72 6.93 -23.08 24.06
C SER A 72 8.23 -22.65 23.39
N ALA A 73 8.48 -23.11 22.15
CA ALA A 73 9.63 -22.69 21.37
C ALA A 73 9.58 -21.19 21.03
N CYS A 74 8.43 -20.67 20.60
CA CYS A 74 8.27 -19.25 20.28
C CYS A 74 8.45 -18.34 21.52
N GLU A 75 8.02 -18.79 22.70
CA GLU A 75 8.07 -18.02 23.95
C GLU A 75 9.43 -18.07 24.65
N HIS A 76 10.09 -19.23 24.69
CA HIS A 76 11.34 -19.39 25.44
C HIS A 76 12.59 -19.31 24.57
N TRP A 77 12.47 -19.61 23.29
CA TRP A 77 13.60 -19.67 22.36
C TRP A 77 13.54 -18.62 21.26
N GLY A 78 12.34 -18.26 20.78
CA GLY A 78 12.18 -17.38 19.61
C GLY A 78 12.74 -17.96 18.30
N PHE A 79 13.32 -19.15 18.36
CA PHE A 79 13.96 -19.91 17.29
C PHE A 79 13.59 -21.39 17.45
N PHE A 80 13.40 -22.08 16.34
CA PHE A 80 13.21 -23.53 16.30
C PHE A 80 13.63 -24.11 14.95
N GLN A 81 13.78 -25.42 14.87
CA GLN A 81 14.02 -26.14 13.62
C GLN A 81 12.71 -26.79 13.17
N LEU A 82 12.26 -26.49 11.96
CA LEU A 82 11.09 -27.09 11.37
C LEU A 82 11.51 -28.29 10.50
N VAL A 83 11.01 -29.47 10.83
CA VAL A 83 11.22 -30.73 10.09
C VAL A 83 9.91 -31.22 9.49
N ASN A 84 10.01 -32.14 8.53
CA ASN A 84 8.84 -32.71 7.84
C ASN A 84 7.90 -31.62 7.28
N HIS A 85 8.48 -30.48 6.88
CA HIS A 85 7.77 -29.25 6.46
C HIS A 85 7.01 -29.39 5.13
N GLY A 86 7.17 -30.52 4.44
CA GLY A 86 6.45 -30.80 3.19
C GLY A 86 7.03 -30.12 1.94
N LEU A 87 8.22 -29.52 2.04
CA LEU A 87 8.91 -29.03 0.84
C LEU A 87 9.54 -30.23 0.14
N ASP A 88 9.38 -30.29 -1.18
CA ASP A 88 10.01 -31.31 -2.01
C ASP A 88 11.54 -31.31 -1.84
N GLU A 89 12.12 -32.49 -1.60
CA GLU A 89 13.56 -32.63 -1.40
C GLU A 89 14.34 -32.27 -2.67
N GLY A 90 13.78 -32.57 -3.86
CA GLY A 90 14.34 -32.18 -5.15
C GLY A 90 14.41 -30.66 -5.29
N LEU A 91 13.35 -29.94 -4.91
CA LEU A 91 13.32 -28.48 -4.88
C LEU A 91 14.38 -27.91 -3.91
N LEU A 92 14.51 -28.48 -2.71
CA LEU A 92 15.54 -28.07 -1.75
C LEU A 92 16.97 -28.30 -2.28
N GLN A 93 17.22 -29.42 -2.95
CA GLN A 93 18.51 -29.69 -3.58
C GLN A 93 18.76 -28.73 -4.75
N GLN A 94 17.76 -28.49 -5.59
CA GLN A 94 17.88 -27.62 -6.75
C GLN A 94 18.14 -26.16 -6.34
N ILE A 95 17.45 -25.63 -5.33
CA ILE A 95 17.69 -24.24 -4.88
C ILE A 95 19.10 -24.09 -4.29
N LYS A 96 19.59 -25.09 -3.55
CA LYS A 96 20.97 -25.12 -3.04
C LYS A 96 21.99 -25.12 -4.18
N MET A 97 21.76 -25.95 -5.20
CA MET A 97 22.60 -26.01 -6.39
C MET A 97 22.59 -24.69 -7.17
N ASP A 98 21.42 -24.10 -7.38
CA ASP A 98 21.28 -22.87 -8.16
C ASP A 98 21.96 -21.68 -7.47
N ILE A 99 21.78 -21.54 -6.15
CA ILE A 99 22.47 -20.54 -5.34
C ILE A 99 23.99 -20.75 -5.41
N THR A 100 24.46 -21.98 -5.19
CA THR A 100 25.91 -22.29 -5.21
C THR A 100 26.52 -21.94 -6.57
N LYS A 101 25.82 -22.31 -7.66
CA LYS A 101 26.24 -21.97 -9.02
C LYS A 101 26.27 -20.46 -9.23
N PHE A 102 25.25 -19.72 -8.83
CA PHE A 102 25.21 -18.26 -8.98
C PHE A 102 26.41 -17.57 -8.31
N PHE A 103 26.72 -17.90 -7.06
CA PHE A 103 27.85 -17.28 -6.35
C PHE A 103 29.23 -17.72 -6.87
N SER A 104 29.29 -18.85 -7.59
CA SER A 104 30.49 -19.31 -8.30
C SER A 104 30.69 -18.65 -9.67
N LEU A 105 29.70 -17.90 -10.18
CA LEU A 105 29.85 -17.17 -11.44
C LEU A 105 30.91 -16.07 -11.33
N PRO A 106 31.54 -15.69 -12.46
CA PRO A 106 32.36 -14.48 -12.53
C PRO A 106 31.62 -13.26 -11.98
N LEU A 107 32.37 -12.31 -11.39
CA LEU A 107 31.78 -11.12 -10.78
C LEU A 107 30.88 -10.35 -11.77
N GLU A 108 31.32 -10.18 -13.01
CA GLU A 108 30.57 -9.48 -14.07
C GLU A 108 29.16 -10.06 -14.26
N GLU A 109 29.03 -11.38 -14.21
CA GLU A 109 27.74 -12.07 -14.36
C GLU A 109 26.83 -11.89 -13.13
N LYS A 110 27.41 -11.79 -11.94
CA LYS A 110 26.66 -11.48 -10.71
C LYS A 110 26.22 -10.01 -10.67
N LEU A 111 27.07 -9.11 -11.18
CA LEU A 111 26.77 -7.68 -11.30
C LEU A 111 25.68 -7.37 -12.33
N ALA A 112 25.31 -8.33 -13.19
CA ALA A 112 24.15 -8.21 -14.08
C ALA A 112 22.83 -7.98 -13.33
N VAL A 113 22.78 -8.37 -12.05
CA VAL A 113 21.64 -8.12 -11.15
C VAL A 113 22.05 -7.25 -9.95
N ALA A 114 23.07 -6.41 -10.12
CA ALA A 114 23.54 -5.52 -9.06
C ALA A 114 22.43 -4.57 -8.56
N ILE A 115 22.57 -4.14 -7.31
CA ILE A 115 21.67 -3.15 -6.74
C ILE A 115 21.76 -1.85 -7.57
N PRO A 116 20.66 -1.36 -8.16
CA PRO A 116 20.69 -0.11 -8.90
C PRO A 116 20.92 1.07 -7.93
N PRO A 117 21.35 2.25 -8.42
CA PRO A 117 21.44 3.44 -7.58
C PRO A 117 20.12 3.71 -6.84
N ASN A 118 20.20 3.90 -5.52
CA ASN A 118 19.05 4.07 -4.61
C ASN A 118 18.09 2.85 -4.54
N GLY A 119 18.48 1.71 -5.08
CA GLY A 119 17.73 0.45 -5.00
C GLY A 119 17.92 -0.28 -3.67
N MET A 120 16.97 -1.15 -3.33
CA MET A 120 17.03 -2.06 -2.16
C MET A 120 17.05 -3.54 -2.55
N GLU A 121 16.97 -3.86 -3.84
CA GLU A 121 16.99 -5.21 -4.39
C GLU A 121 18.20 -5.39 -5.30
N GLY A 122 18.65 -6.63 -5.46
CA GLY A 122 19.80 -6.99 -6.28
C GLY A 122 21.00 -7.50 -5.48
N PHE A 123 22.10 -7.73 -6.20
CA PHE A 123 23.37 -8.22 -5.70
C PHE A 123 24.28 -7.07 -5.22
N GLY A 124 24.84 -7.17 -4.01
CA GLY A 124 25.80 -6.20 -3.46
C GLY A 124 25.64 -5.95 -1.95
N HIS A 125 26.26 -4.89 -1.44
CA HIS A 125 26.26 -4.53 -0.01
C HIS A 125 24.98 -3.82 0.45
N HIS A 126 23.99 -4.57 0.93
CA HIS A 126 22.74 -3.95 1.39
C HIS A 126 22.92 -3.08 2.64
N PHE A 127 22.18 -1.95 2.68
CA PHE A 127 22.09 -1.05 3.84
C PHE A 127 23.40 -0.35 4.22
N VAL A 128 24.12 0.17 3.22
CA VAL A 128 25.28 1.05 3.40
C VAL A 128 24.83 2.51 3.31
N PHE A 129 25.08 3.25 4.38
CA PHE A 129 24.56 4.61 4.58
C PHE A 129 25.64 5.68 4.72
N SER A 130 26.88 5.29 5.01
CA SER A 130 28.03 6.21 5.04
C SER A 130 29.32 5.50 4.64
N LYS A 131 30.34 6.29 4.26
CA LYS A 131 31.67 5.78 3.91
C LYS A 131 32.44 5.26 5.13
N GLU A 132 32.10 5.76 6.32
CA GLU A 132 32.72 5.41 7.60
C GLU A 132 32.04 4.18 8.24
N GLN A 133 30.87 3.77 7.74
CA GLN A 133 30.12 2.64 8.26
C GLN A 133 30.95 1.36 8.15
N LYS A 134 31.00 0.62 9.26
CA LYS A 134 31.60 -0.71 9.31
C LYS A 134 30.74 -1.69 8.49
N LEU A 135 31.36 -2.42 7.56
CA LEU A 135 30.70 -3.33 6.61
C LEU A 135 30.76 -4.78 7.08
N ASP A 136 29.73 -5.56 6.80
CA ASP A 136 29.70 -6.99 7.12
C ASP A 136 30.46 -7.80 6.07
N TRP A 137 31.04 -8.93 6.49
CA TRP A 137 31.82 -9.84 5.63
C TRP A 137 30.91 -10.80 4.87
N VAL A 138 30.07 -10.25 3.99
CA VAL A 138 29.05 -10.98 3.24
C VAL A 138 28.75 -10.31 1.90
N ASP A 139 28.60 -11.13 0.86
CA ASP A 139 27.92 -10.74 -0.38
C ASP A 139 26.47 -11.20 -0.34
N LEU A 140 25.56 -10.33 -0.78
CA LEU A 140 24.13 -10.50 -0.60
C LEU A 140 23.39 -10.38 -1.92
N LEU A 141 22.36 -11.19 -2.11
CA LEU A 141 21.32 -11.00 -3.13
C LEU A 141 19.97 -10.87 -2.42
N PHE A 142 19.33 -9.70 -2.52
CA PHE A 142 18.03 -9.43 -1.91
C PHE A 142 16.96 -9.26 -2.99
N LEU A 143 15.84 -9.97 -2.85
CA LEU A 143 14.76 -9.98 -3.83
C LEU A 143 13.39 -9.90 -3.15
N ALA A 144 12.50 -9.05 -3.66
CA ALA A 144 11.07 -9.17 -3.38
C ALA A 144 10.52 -10.39 -4.13
N THR A 145 9.81 -11.26 -3.42
CA THR A 145 9.28 -12.51 -3.97
C THR A 145 7.77 -12.61 -3.89
N ARG A 146 7.12 -11.99 -2.90
CA ARG A 146 5.65 -11.89 -2.85
C ARG A 146 5.19 -10.51 -2.35
N PRO A 147 4.06 -10.01 -2.88
CA PRO A 147 3.24 -10.62 -3.93
C PRO A 147 3.92 -10.50 -5.32
N ILE A 148 3.45 -11.23 -6.33
CA ILE A 148 4.15 -11.41 -7.62
C ILE A 148 4.38 -10.06 -8.33
N GLU A 149 3.47 -9.11 -8.11
CA GLU A 149 3.45 -7.80 -8.76
C GLU A 149 4.56 -6.87 -8.25
N ARG A 150 5.19 -7.20 -7.10
CA ARG A 150 6.35 -6.48 -6.57
C ARG A 150 7.68 -7.04 -7.06
N ARG A 151 7.68 -8.12 -7.83
CA ARG A 151 8.91 -8.72 -8.31
C ARG A 151 9.52 -7.86 -9.40
N ASN A 152 10.78 -7.49 -9.24
CA ASN A 152 11.57 -6.97 -10.34
C ASN A 152 12.37 -8.09 -11.00
N LEU A 153 11.80 -8.74 -12.03
CA LEU A 153 12.45 -9.87 -12.72
C LEU A 153 13.77 -9.50 -13.41
N THR A 154 14.06 -8.21 -13.63
CA THR A 154 15.37 -7.77 -14.13
C THR A 154 16.49 -8.00 -13.11
N LEU A 155 16.16 -7.97 -11.81
CA LEU A 155 17.09 -8.22 -10.71
C LEU A 155 17.11 -9.69 -10.28
N TRP A 156 16.24 -10.54 -10.85
CA TRP A 156 16.27 -11.98 -10.60
C TRP A 156 17.35 -12.64 -11.46
N PRO A 157 18.27 -13.43 -10.89
CA PRO A 157 19.34 -14.06 -11.66
C PRO A 157 18.82 -14.94 -12.80
N ALA A 158 19.25 -14.68 -14.02
CA ALA A 158 18.96 -15.55 -15.17
C ALA A 158 19.89 -16.77 -15.26
N LYS A 159 20.97 -16.79 -14.47
CA LYS A 159 21.97 -17.86 -14.43
C LYS A 159 22.09 -18.41 -13.00
N PRO A 160 22.08 -19.73 -12.81
CA PRO A 160 21.76 -20.74 -13.83
C PRO A 160 20.33 -20.58 -14.38
N SER A 161 20.07 -21.11 -15.57
CA SER A 161 18.76 -20.93 -16.25
C SER A 161 17.57 -21.45 -15.44
N THR A 162 17.81 -22.39 -14.53
CA THR A 162 16.84 -22.93 -13.57
C THR A 162 16.50 -21.99 -12.43
N PHE A 163 17.35 -21.00 -12.13
CA PHE A 163 17.33 -20.31 -10.84
C PHE A 163 16.04 -19.52 -10.60
N ARG A 164 15.50 -18.82 -11.61
CA ARG A 164 14.24 -18.06 -11.47
C ARG A 164 13.06 -18.96 -11.14
N ASP A 165 12.93 -20.07 -11.86
CA ASP A 165 11.84 -21.02 -11.68
C ASP A 165 11.95 -21.73 -10.33
N THR A 166 13.16 -22.09 -9.92
CA THR A 166 13.43 -22.68 -8.61
C THR A 166 13.12 -21.70 -7.48
N LEU A 167 13.51 -20.43 -7.60
CA LEU A 167 13.20 -19.37 -6.63
C LEU A 167 11.70 -19.14 -6.49
N ASP A 168 10.96 -19.11 -7.61
CA ASP A 168 9.51 -18.92 -7.59
C ASP A 168 8.79 -20.08 -6.90
N LYS A 169 9.14 -21.32 -7.23
CA LYS A 169 8.60 -22.52 -6.59
C LYS A 169 8.93 -22.55 -5.09
N TYR A 170 10.19 -22.30 -4.73
CA TYR A 170 10.62 -22.22 -3.33
C TYR A 170 9.87 -21.13 -2.55
N SER A 171 9.64 -19.96 -3.17
CA SER A 171 8.85 -18.86 -2.61
C SER A 171 7.40 -19.26 -2.34
N LEU A 172 6.78 -19.98 -3.29
CA LEU A 172 5.40 -20.46 -3.15
C LEU A 172 5.26 -21.46 -2.01
N GLU A 173 6.11 -22.48 -1.97
CA GLU A 173 6.04 -23.53 -0.95
C GLU A 173 6.26 -22.95 0.46
N LEU A 174 7.23 -22.04 0.61
CA LEU A 174 7.44 -21.37 1.91
C LEU A 174 6.30 -20.43 2.29
N ALA A 175 5.64 -19.78 1.34
CA ALA A 175 4.45 -18.99 1.64
C ALA A 175 3.33 -19.89 2.21
N ASN A 176 3.13 -21.08 1.63
CA ASN A 176 2.16 -22.06 2.13
C ASN A 176 2.52 -22.55 3.55
N VAL A 177 3.78 -22.89 3.79
CA VAL A 177 4.26 -23.28 5.13
C VAL A 177 4.06 -22.14 6.13
N SER A 178 4.38 -20.91 5.76
CA SER A 178 4.20 -19.73 6.62
C SER A 178 2.75 -19.50 7.00
N ALA A 179 1.82 -19.66 6.06
CA ALA A 179 0.40 -19.49 6.29
C ALA A 179 -0.12 -20.53 7.30
N GLN A 180 0.34 -21.78 7.20
CA GLN A 180 -0.04 -22.82 8.15
C GLN A 180 0.55 -22.57 9.54
N LEU A 181 1.83 -22.20 9.65
CA LEU A 181 2.45 -21.88 10.93
C LEU A 181 1.74 -20.72 11.64
N PHE A 182 1.35 -19.66 10.93
CA PHE A 182 0.55 -18.58 11.53
C PHE A 182 -0.78 -19.08 12.11
N LYS A 183 -1.46 -20.03 11.45
CA LYS A 183 -2.71 -20.60 11.99
C LYS A 183 -2.47 -21.40 13.27
N PHE A 184 -1.40 -22.21 13.30
CA PHE A 184 -1.02 -22.96 14.50
C PHE A 184 -0.57 -22.03 15.65
N MET A 185 0.14 -20.96 15.34
CA MET A 185 0.50 -19.91 16.30
C MET A 185 -0.74 -19.20 16.84
N ALA A 186 -1.70 -18.83 16.00
CA ALA A 186 -2.97 -18.25 16.44
C ALA A 186 -3.74 -19.18 17.39
N ASN A 187 -3.79 -20.48 17.07
CA ASN A 187 -4.36 -21.49 17.95
C ASN A 187 -3.64 -21.56 19.31
N ASN A 188 -2.30 -21.66 19.31
CA ASN A 188 -1.50 -21.65 20.54
C ASN A 188 -1.71 -20.37 21.39
N LEU A 189 -1.89 -19.24 20.71
CA LEU A 189 -2.09 -17.96 21.35
C LEU A 189 -3.51 -17.80 21.93
N GLY A 190 -4.47 -18.60 21.44
CA GLY A 190 -5.88 -18.47 21.79
C GLY A 190 -6.52 -17.24 21.17
N VAL A 191 -6.04 -16.82 19.99
CA VAL A 191 -6.53 -15.63 19.27
C VAL A 191 -7.23 -16.04 17.99
N ASP A 192 -8.09 -15.16 17.48
CA ASP A 192 -8.69 -15.35 16.18
C ASP A 192 -7.61 -15.41 15.07
N GLN A 193 -7.75 -16.36 14.15
CA GLN A 193 -6.78 -16.56 13.08
C GLN A 193 -6.75 -15.37 12.12
N GLU A 194 -7.89 -14.78 11.79
CA GLU A 194 -7.95 -13.61 10.93
C GLU A 194 -7.33 -12.39 11.60
N ALA A 195 -7.48 -12.23 12.91
CA ALA A 195 -6.85 -11.14 13.66
C ALA A 195 -5.32 -11.15 13.48
N LEU A 196 -4.66 -12.31 13.66
CA LEU A 196 -3.22 -12.45 13.44
C LEU A 196 -2.86 -12.33 11.94
N LEU A 197 -3.55 -13.08 11.08
CA LEU A 197 -3.25 -13.16 9.64
C LEU A 197 -3.51 -11.85 8.90
N SER A 198 -4.39 -10.98 9.41
CA SER A 198 -4.67 -9.67 8.81
C SER A 198 -3.41 -8.83 8.67
N THR A 199 -2.49 -8.90 9.64
CA THR A 199 -1.19 -8.18 9.59
C THR A 199 -0.31 -8.70 8.45
N PHE A 200 -0.46 -9.97 8.09
CA PHE A 200 0.30 -10.66 7.03
C PHE A 200 -0.54 -10.90 5.77
N LYS A 201 -1.62 -10.12 5.55
CA LYS A 201 -2.50 -10.26 4.39
C LYS A 201 -1.71 -10.20 3.07
N GLY A 202 -1.93 -11.18 2.20
CA GLY A 202 -1.22 -11.33 0.93
C GLY A 202 0.17 -11.97 1.05
N LEU A 203 0.57 -12.36 2.26
CA LEU A 203 1.87 -12.94 2.60
C LEU A 203 3.05 -12.20 1.94
N PRO A 204 3.25 -10.89 2.21
CA PRO A 204 4.41 -10.15 1.70
C PRO A 204 5.71 -10.86 2.06
N GLN A 205 6.52 -11.15 1.05
CA GLN A 205 7.71 -11.98 1.19
C GLN A 205 8.88 -11.38 0.42
N SER A 206 10.05 -11.46 1.04
CA SER A 206 11.33 -11.16 0.40
C SER A 206 12.34 -12.23 0.77
N MET A 207 13.33 -12.45 -0.09
CA MET A 207 14.42 -13.39 0.14
C MET A 207 15.74 -12.65 0.18
N ARG A 208 16.64 -13.14 1.03
CA ARG A 208 18.02 -12.68 1.12
C ARG A 208 18.94 -13.88 1.13
N ILE A 209 19.71 -14.00 0.06
CA ILE A 209 20.72 -15.03 -0.09
C ILE A 209 22.05 -14.44 0.34
N ASN A 210 22.74 -15.12 1.25
CA ASN A 210 23.99 -14.66 1.84
C ASN A 210 25.11 -15.61 1.46
N TYR A 211 26.20 -15.05 0.97
CA TYR A 211 27.47 -15.74 0.76
C TYR A 211 28.53 -15.11 1.65
N TYR A 212 29.06 -15.88 2.59
CA TYR A 212 30.10 -15.46 3.52
C TYR A 212 31.43 -16.09 3.08
N PRO A 213 32.34 -15.35 2.43
CA PRO A 213 33.64 -15.91 2.02
C PRO A 213 34.50 -16.28 3.23
N PRO A 214 35.44 -17.24 3.09
CA PRO A 214 36.42 -17.49 4.14
C PRO A 214 37.26 -16.23 4.42
N CYS A 215 37.64 -16.02 5.67
CA CYS A 215 38.44 -14.88 6.10
C CYS A 215 39.64 -15.35 6.94
N CYS A 216 40.87 -15.01 6.52
CA CYS A 216 42.09 -15.36 7.25
C CYS A 216 42.17 -14.72 8.65
N GLN A 217 41.42 -13.64 8.88
CA GLN A 217 41.26 -12.96 10.17
C GLN A 217 39.80 -13.02 10.64
N ALA A 218 39.20 -14.22 10.62
CA ALA A 218 37.79 -14.44 10.98
C ALA A 218 37.42 -13.92 12.39
N ASP A 219 38.38 -13.83 13.31
CA ASP A 219 38.22 -13.26 14.65
C ASP A 219 38.12 -11.72 14.67
N ARG A 220 38.32 -11.06 13.52
CA ARG A 220 38.27 -9.60 13.36
C ARG A 220 37.07 -9.11 12.56
N VAL A 221 36.28 -9.99 11.94
CA VAL A 221 35.13 -9.61 11.11
C VAL A 221 33.86 -10.35 11.51
N LEU A 222 32.71 -9.76 11.20
CA LEU A 222 31.41 -10.42 11.34
C LEU A 222 30.83 -10.68 9.96
N GLY A 223 30.32 -11.88 9.73
CA GLY A 223 29.59 -12.19 8.49
C GLY A 223 28.28 -11.41 8.43
N LEU A 224 27.59 -11.29 9.56
CA LEU A 224 26.40 -10.44 9.70
C LEU A 224 26.36 -9.90 11.12
N SER A 225 26.23 -8.58 11.25
CA SER A 225 26.20 -7.91 12.55
C SER A 225 25.00 -8.35 13.41
N PRO A 226 25.10 -8.29 14.76
CA PRO A 226 23.99 -8.56 15.66
C PRO A 226 22.73 -7.75 15.34
N HIS A 227 21.60 -8.43 15.17
CA HIS A 227 20.32 -7.79 14.87
C HIS A 227 19.15 -8.68 15.31
N THR A 228 17.96 -8.09 15.36
CA THR A 228 16.68 -8.81 15.33
C THR A 228 16.02 -8.59 13.98
N ASP A 229 15.09 -9.47 13.60
CA ASP A 229 14.39 -9.38 12.33
C ASP A 229 13.18 -8.46 12.42
N GLY A 230 13.13 -7.39 11.62
CA GLY A 230 12.00 -6.45 11.52
C GLY A 230 10.76 -7.00 10.81
N VAL A 231 10.53 -8.32 10.82
CA VAL A 231 9.42 -8.98 10.11
C VAL A 231 8.56 -9.80 11.07
N GLY A 232 7.61 -10.59 10.54
CA GLY A 232 6.81 -11.48 11.38
C GLY A 232 7.54 -12.77 11.71
N MET A 233 8.02 -13.45 10.67
CA MET A 233 8.69 -14.75 10.79
C MET A 233 9.72 -14.89 9.67
N THR A 234 10.85 -15.51 9.99
CA THR A 234 11.93 -15.76 9.02
C THR A 234 12.15 -17.26 8.91
N PHE A 235 12.34 -17.74 7.68
CA PHE A 235 12.76 -19.11 7.38
C PHE A 235 14.19 -19.07 6.83
N LEU A 236 15.11 -19.77 7.48
CA LEU A 236 16.49 -19.86 7.07
C LEU A 236 16.80 -21.29 6.63
N LEU A 237 17.22 -21.44 5.38
CA LEU A 237 17.82 -22.67 4.87
C LEU A 237 19.32 -22.50 4.76
N GLN A 238 20.06 -23.41 5.40
CA GLN A 238 21.50 -23.51 5.20
C GLN A 238 21.79 -24.27 3.90
N VAL A 239 22.56 -23.64 3.01
CA VAL A 239 22.81 -24.18 1.67
C VAL A 239 23.93 -25.22 1.68
N ASN A 240 24.97 -24.99 2.49
CA ASN A 240 26.05 -25.94 2.72
C ASN A 240 26.17 -26.35 4.20
N ASP A 241 27.13 -27.19 4.52
CA ASP A 241 27.37 -27.79 5.84
C ASP A 241 28.19 -26.89 6.79
N VAL A 242 28.32 -25.60 6.47
CA VAL A 242 29.16 -24.67 7.22
C VAL A 242 28.34 -23.91 8.26
N GLU A 243 28.68 -24.13 9.53
CA GLU A 243 28.08 -23.42 10.66
C GLU A 243 28.43 -21.93 10.68
N GLY A 244 27.62 -21.14 11.37
CA GLY A 244 27.92 -19.73 11.58
C GLY A 244 26.79 -18.88 12.16
N LEU A 245 25.56 -19.39 12.18
CA LEU A 245 24.46 -18.72 12.87
C LEU A 245 24.69 -18.80 14.39
N GLN A 246 24.60 -17.65 15.06
CA GLN A 246 24.62 -17.56 16.52
C GLN A 246 23.41 -16.78 17.01
N ILE A 247 22.76 -17.26 18.06
CA ILE A 247 21.63 -16.58 18.71
C ILE A 247 22.00 -16.16 20.12
N ARG A 248 21.41 -15.06 20.61
CA ARG A 248 21.65 -14.58 21.96
C ARG A 248 20.57 -15.03 22.93
N LYS A 249 20.95 -15.83 23.91
CA LYS A 249 20.06 -16.31 24.98
C LYS A 249 20.72 -16.06 26.32
N ASP A 250 19.96 -15.58 27.31
CA ASP A 250 20.47 -15.31 28.68
C ASP A 250 21.77 -14.50 28.73
N GLY A 251 21.91 -13.54 27.80
CA GLY A 251 23.07 -12.65 27.69
C GLY A 251 24.31 -13.28 27.05
N LYS A 252 24.24 -14.52 26.59
CA LYS A 252 25.35 -15.26 25.96
C LYS A 252 25.01 -15.66 24.52
N TRP A 253 26.05 -15.84 23.71
CA TRP A 253 25.91 -16.30 22.33
C TRP A 253 25.99 -17.83 22.27
N PHE A 254 25.06 -18.43 21.53
CA PHE A 254 25.00 -19.87 21.28
C PHE A 254 25.05 -20.14 19.79
N SER A 255 25.91 -21.08 19.39
CA SER A 255 25.94 -21.58 18.01
C SER A 255 24.71 -22.42 17.71
N VAL A 256 24.12 -22.22 16.53
CA VAL A 256 22.99 -23.02 16.05
C VAL A 256 23.49 -24.09 15.09
N GLN A 257 23.29 -25.35 15.46
CA GLN A 257 23.53 -26.50 14.59
C GLN A 257 22.23 -26.85 13.85
N ALA A 258 22.15 -26.44 12.59
CA ALA A 258 21.01 -26.75 11.74
C ALA A 258 21.03 -28.23 11.33
N MET A 259 19.92 -28.93 11.57
CA MET A 259 19.71 -30.30 11.11
C MET A 259 19.67 -30.34 9.59
N ASN A 260 20.22 -31.39 9.00
CA ASN A 260 20.18 -31.55 7.56
C ASN A 260 18.73 -31.64 7.07
N GLY A 261 18.39 -30.83 6.06
CA GLY A 261 17.05 -30.74 5.51
C GLY A 261 16.06 -29.87 6.30
N ALA A 262 16.36 -29.48 7.54
CA ALA A 262 15.47 -28.64 8.34
C ALA A 262 15.56 -27.16 7.95
N LEU A 263 14.47 -26.42 8.22
CA LEU A 263 14.44 -24.97 8.16
C LEU A 263 14.62 -24.41 9.57
N VAL A 264 15.57 -23.51 9.78
CA VAL A 264 15.63 -22.75 11.04
C VAL A 264 14.61 -21.61 10.93
N VAL A 265 13.66 -21.55 11.85
CA VAL A 265 12.59 -20.54 11.86
C VAL A 265 12.75 -19.65 13.08
N ASN A 266 12.62 -18.34 12.90
CA ASN A 266 12.61 -17.40 14.02
C ASN A 266 11.48 -16.38 13.96
N ILE A 267 11.11 -15.92 15.14
CA ILE A 267 10.13 -14.87 15.38
C ILE A 267 10.81 -13.52 15.16
N GLY A 268 10.15 -12.62 14.44
CA GLY A 268 10.60 -11.25 14.25
C GLY A 268 9.87 -10.25 15.16
N ASP A 269 10.36 -9.02 15.16
CA ASP A 269 9.90 -7.91 16.00
C ASP A 269 8.39 -7.64 15.82
N VAL A 270 7.85 -7.79 14.60
CA VAL A 270 6.42 -7.59 14.34
C VAL A 270 5.60 -8.61 15.14
N LEU A 271 5.98 -9.88 15.10
CA LEU A 271 5.22 -10.94 15.77
C LEU A 271 5.41 -10.88 17.29
N GLU A 272 6.56 -10.46 17.79
CA GLU A 272 6.74 -10.12 19.21
C GLU A 272 5.74 -9.01 19.65
N ILE A 273 5.61 -7.93 18.87
CA ILE A 273 4.68 -6.83 19.15
C ILE A 273 3.23 -7.32 19.14
N LEU A 274 2.82 -8.05 18.09
CA LEU A 274 1.45 -8.59 17.96
C LEU A 274 1.09 -9.50 19.14
N THR A 275 2.05 -10.28 19.62
CA THR A 275 1.86 -11.20 20.75
C THR A 275 2.02 -10.55 22.12
N ASN A 276 2.13 -9.21 22.17
CA ASN A 276 2.37 -8.43 23.37
C ASN A 276 3.61 -8.90 24.16
N GLY A 277 4.61 -9.42 23.45
CA GLY A 277 5.84 -9.97 24.01
C GLY A 277 5.73 -11.39 24.54
N ARG A 278 4.66 -12.15 24.22
CA ARG A 278 4.59 -13.58 24.56
C ARG A 278 5.57 -14.37 23.70
N TYR A 279 5.60 -14.16 22.40
CA TYR A 279 6.67 -14.69 21.54
C TYR A 279 7.86 -13.73 21.51
N LYS A 280 9.08 -14.27 21.36
CA LYS A 280 10.32 -13.49 21.50
C LYS A 280 11.08 -13.38 20.18
N SER A 281 11.33 -12.16 19.76
CA SER A 281 12.31 -11.81 18.73
C SER A 281 13.71 -11.80 19.35
N ILE A 282 14.58 -12.68 18.84
CA ILE A 282 15.89 -12.93 19.44
C ILE A 282 17.01 -12.35 18.60
N GLU A 283 17.90 -11.62 19.27
CA GLU A 283 19.10 -11.06 18.65
C GLU A 283 20.00 -12.20 18.17
N HIS A 284 20.42 -12.13 16.92
CA HIS A 284 21.22 -13.14 16.27
C HIS A 284 22.26 -12.50 15.35
N ARG A 285 23.32 -13.25 15.01
CA ARG A 285 24.42 -12.82 14.14
C ARG A 285 24.92 -13.98 13.29
N ALA A 286 25.72 -13.67 12.28
CA ALA A 286 26.48 -14.68 11.54
C ALA A 286 27.98 -14.43 11.69
N ILE A 287 28.72 -15.47 12.08
CA ILE A 287 30.18 -15.48 12.08
C ILE A 287 30.70 -16.10 10.78
N VAL A 288 31.98 -15.83 10.50
CA VAL A 288 32.71 -16.45 9.39
C VAL A 288 33.81 -17.36 9.93
N ASN A 289 34.46 -18.10 9.06
CA ASN A 289 35.60 -18.95 9.40
C ASN A 289 36.72 -18.75 8.37
N SER A 290 37.90 -19.30 8.63
CA SER A 290 39.08 -19.14 7.77
C SER A 290 39.16 -20.10 6.60
N ASN A 291 38.31 -21.14 6.57
CA ASN A 291 38.55 -22.33 5.78
C ASN A 291 37.59 -22.49 4.60
N LYS A 292 36.30 -22.21 4.82
CA LYS A 292 35.23 -22.52 3.86
C LYS A 292 34.15 -21.45 3.88
N GLU A 293 33.63 -21.12 2.70
CA GLU A 293 32.50 -20.22 2.55
C GLU A 293 31.24 -20.79 3.22
N ARG A 294 30.40 -19.92 3.76
CA ARG A 294 29.06 -20.28 4.24
C ARG A 294 28.01 -19.69 3.32
N ILE A 295 26.97 -20.46 3.01
CA ILE A 295 25.89 -19.99 2.15
C ILE A 295 24.53 -20.25 2.82
N THR A 296 23.65 -19.26 2.78
CA THR A 296 22.28 -19.38 3.31
C THR A 296 21.27 -18.64 2.45
N ILE A 297 20.01 -19.06 2.50
CA ILE A 297 18.87 -18.27 2.03
C ILE A 297 17.91 -18.03 3.19
N ALA A 298 17.66 -16.76 3.50
CA ALA A 298 16.68 -16.31 4.47
C ALA A 298 15.44 -15.80 3.72
N VAL A 299 14.27 -16.25 4.13
CA VAL A 299 12.98 -15.86 3.56
C VAL A 299 12.17 -15.17 4.64
N PHE A 300 11.88 -13.90 4.42
CA PHE A 300 11.24 -13.03 5.39
C PHE A 300 9.75 -12.92 5.09
N GLN A 301 8.93 -13.32 6.05
CA GLN A 301 7.48 -13.13 6.02
C GLN A 301 7.13 -11.82 6.70
N SER A 302 6.93 -10.78 5.88
CA SER A 302 6.76 -9.40 6.33
C SER A 302 5.29 -9.06 6.58
N ALA A 303 5.06 -8.10 7.48
CA ALA A 303 3.76 -7.45 7.56
C ALA A 303 3.45 -6.71 6.26
N HIS A 304 2.17 -6.59 5.90
CA HIS A 304 1.81 -5.70 4.80
C HIS A 304 2.07 -4.24 5.21
N LEU A 305 2.69 -3.46 4.32
CA LEU A 305 3.16 -2.09 4.60
C LEU A 305 2.08 -1.18 5.21
N PHE A 306 0.82 -1.41 4.86
CA PHE A 306 -0.31 -0.55 5.24
C PHE A 306 -1.12 -1.09 6.43
N CYS A 307 -0.51 -1.94 7.26
CA CYS A 307 -1.12 -2.47 8.47
C CYS A 307 -0.92 -1.56 9.69
N THR A 308 -1.63 -1.84 10.77
CA THR A 308 -1.24 -1.36 12.11
C THR A 308 -0.60 -2.52 12.85
N ILE A 309 0.65 -2.33 13.30
CA ILE A 309 1.40 -3.30 14.09
C ILE A 309 1.21 -2.94 15.56
N GLY A 310 0.51 -3.77 16.31
CA GLY A 310 0.28 -3.56 17.72
C GLY A 310 -0.24 -4.82 18.41
N PRO A 311 -0.21 -4.88 19.75
CA PRO A 311 -0.70 -6.04 20.49
C PRO A 311 -2.13 -6.45 20.11
N LEU A 312 -2.35 -7.74 19.86
CA LEU A 312 -3.68 -8.32 19.69
C LEU A 312 -4.48 -8.15 20.99
N GLN A 313 -5.75 -7.74 20.86
CA GLN A 313 -6.57 -7.33 22.00
C GLN A 313 -6.80 -8.49 22.98
N GLU A 314 -6.95 -9.69 22.44
CA GLU A 314 -7.14 -10.95 23.15
C GLU A 314 -5.95 -11.31 24.05
N LEU A 315 -4.76 -10.78 23.76
CA LEU A 315 -3.53 -11.05 24.52
C LEU A 315 -3.22 -9.99 25.58
N LEU A 316 -4.10 -9.00 25.77
CA LEU A 316 -3.94 -7.95 26.77
C LEU A 316 -4.42 -8.44 28.15
N LYS A 317 -3.51 -8.99 28.96
CA LYS A 317 -3.80 -9.31 30.37
C LYS A 317 -4.11 -8.03 31.17
N ALA A 318 -5.29 -7.96 31.78
CA ALA A 318 -5.79 -6.78 32.51
C ALA A 318 -5.73 -5.47 31.71
N GLY A 319 -5.81 -5.54 30.37
CA GLY A 319 -5.76 -4.37 29.48
C GLY A 319 -4.39 -3.72 29.32
N LYS A 320 -3.30 -4.33 29.83
CA LYS A 320 -1.96 -3.73 29.78
C LYS A 320 -1.20 -4.13 28.51
N ALA A 321 -0.94 -3.14 27.65
CA ALA A 321 -0.06 -3.28 26.50
C ALA A 321 1.40 -3.01 26.88
N HIS A 322 2.32 -3.88 26.45
CA HIS A 322 3.77 -3.68 26.57
C HIS A 322 4.34 -2.89 25.39
N TYR A 323 3.65 -2.91 24.25
CA TYR A 323 4.05 -2.24 23.01
C TYR A 323 2.96 -1.27 22.57
N ASN A 324 3.37 -0.15 21.96
CA ASN A 324 2.44 0.77 21.33
C ASN A 324 2.07 0.29 19.93
N ALA A 325 0.83 0.55 19.51
CA ALA A 325 0.45 0.37 18.12
C ALA A 325 1.17 1.40 17.22
N VAL A 326 1.77 0.92 16.14
CA VAL A 326 2.53 1.72 15.17
C VAL A 326 2.05 1.39 13.76
N ASP A 327 2.05 2.38 12.88
CA ASP A 327 1.75 2.15 11.46
C ASP A 327 2.86 1.32 10.80
N GLY A 328 2.51 0.40 9.90
CA GLY A 328 3.48 -0.48 9.23
C GLY A 328 4.57 0.29 8.49
N VAL A 329 4.24 1.40 7.82
CA VAL A 329 5.22 2.24 7.13
C VAL A 329 6.15 2.92 8.13
N GLU A 330 5.61 3.45 9.22
CA GLU A 330 6.40 4.11 10.26
C GLU A 330 7.28 3.12 11.03
N PHE A 331 6.80 1.89 11.24
CA PHE A 331 7.61 0.80 11.79
C PHE A 331 8.78 0.48 10.87
N THR A 332 8.53 0.28 9.57
CA THR A 332 9.60 0.01 8.59
C THR A 332 10.61 1.16 8.52
N LYS A 333 10.16 2.42 8.49
CA LYS A 333 11.04 3.60 8.54
C LYS A 333 11.86 3.64 9.83
N GLY A 334 11.20 3.46 10.98
CA GLY A 334 11.86 3.47 12.28
C GLY A 334 12.88 2.34 12.43
N TYR A 335 12.58 1.16 11.88
CA TYR A 335 13.49 0.03 11.84
C TYR A 335 14.76 0.35 11.04
N PHE A 336 14.63 0.91 9.84
CA PHE A 336 15.78 1.31 9.03
C PHE A 336 16.54 2.51 9.62
N ALA A 337 15.84 3.47 10.23
CA ALA A 337 16.47 4.60 10.93
C ALA A 337 17.26 4.16 12.17
N ALA A 338 16.76 3.18 12.94
CA ALA A 338 17.50 2.62 14.07
C ALA A 338 18.76 1.87 13.60
N LYS A 339 18.66 1.17 12.45
CA LYS A 339 19.80 0.49 11.82
C LYS A 339 20.86 1.48 11.34
N LEU A 340 20.44 2.61 10.77
CA LEU A 340 21.29 3.77 10.44
C LEU A 340 22.07 4.30 11.65
N GLU A 341 21.42 4.40 12.81
CA GLU A 341 22.01 4.93 14.05
C GLU A 341 22.78 3.87 14.88
N GLY A 342 22.85 2.61 14.43
CA GLY A 342 23.47 1.50 15.17
C GLY A 342 22.74 1.11 16.46
N ARG A 343 21.42 1.38 16.55
CA ARG A 343 20.60 1.15 17.76
C ARG A 343 19.66 -0.06 17.62
N ARG A 344 19.39 -0.73 18.75
CA ARG A 344 18.38 -1.82 18.84
C ARG A 344 16.95 -1.28 18.77
N THR A 345 16.11 -1.88 17.92
CA THR A 345 14.67 -1.56 17.79
C THR A 345 13.85 -2.07 18.97
N SER A 346 14.05 -3.32 19.40
CA SER A 346 13.18 -3.99 20.38
C SER A 346 13.28 -3.48 21.83
N ARG A 347 14.34 -2.74 22.20
CA ARG A 347 14.48 -2.11 23.53
C ARG A 347 14.27 -0.59 23.55
N HIS A 348 14.03 0.03 22.40
CA HIS A 348 13.86 1.49 22.30
C HIS A 348 12.75 1.84 21.29
N VAL A 349 11.50 1.56 21.67
CA VAL A 349 10.45 2.58 21.54
C VAL A 349 10.44 3.31 22.88
N PRO A 350 11.35 4.26 23.15
CA PRO A 350 11.43 4.89 24.46
C PRO A 350 10.17 5.74 24.66
N LYS A 351 9.76 5.90 25.92
CA LYS A 351 8.80 6.92 26.39
C LYS A 351 9.17 8.38 26.01
N ARG A 352 10.16 8.63 25.14
CA ARG A 352 10.71 9.94 24.78
C ARG A 352 10.27 10.51 23.42
N PHE A 353 9.18 10.02 22.83
CA PHE A 353 8.41 10.83 21.88
C PHE A 353 7.30 11.65 22.55
N SER A 354 7.22 11.65 23.89
CA SER A 354 6.42 12.62 24.64
C SER A 354 7.32 13.64 25.34
N GLN A 355 7.00 14.92 25.17
CA GLN A 355 7.54 16.10 25.89
C GLN A 355 8.75 16.80 25.25
N SER A 356 8.50 17.56 24.18
CA SER A 356 8.70 19.01 24.25
C SER A 356 7.46 19.70 23.66
N ASN A 357 6.90 20.64 24.42
CA ASN A 357 5.63 21.34 24.22
C ASN A 357 4.34 20.50 24.35
N HIS A 358 4.18 19.86 25.52
CA HIS A 358 2.86 19.46 26.03
C HIS A 358 2.27 20.57 26.92
N ALA A 359 1.76 21.60 26.27
CA ALA A 359 0.53 22.26 26.67
C ALA A 359 -0.26 22.43 25.37
N GLN A 360 -1.44 21.80 25.29
CA GLN A 360 -2.25 21.59 24.07
C GLN A 360 -1.64 20.63 23.04
N ARG A 361 -1.87 19.31 23.20
CA ARG A 361 -1.98 18.31 22.10
C ARG A 361 -2.21 16.93 22.71
N GLN A 362 -3.45 16.68 23.11
CA GLN A 362 -3.99 15.32 23.15
C GLN A 362 -4.42 14.95 21.72
N GLY A 363 -4.06 13.74 21.26
CA GLY A 363 -4.86 12.99 20.28
C GLY A 363 -4.31 12.80 18.85
N ARG A 364 -3.91 11.54 18.59
CA ARG A 364 -4.12 10.72 17.37
C ARG A 364 -3.13 10.79 16.18
N GLN A 365 -2.41 9.65 16.00
CA GLN A 365 -2.29 8.93 14.71
C GLN A 365 -1.30 9.50 13.70
N ILE A 366 -0.92 8.93 12.55
CA ILE A 366 -1.66 9.11 11.30
C ILE A 366 -0.91 8.34 10.19
N SER A 367 -1.56 7.30 9.66
CA SER A 367 -1.30 6.77 8.31
C SER A 367 -2.52 6.99 7.40
N MET A 368 -2.69 6.36 6.23
CA MET A 368 -4.04 6.30 5.65
C MET A 368 -4.99 5.41 6.47
N ALA A 369 -4.55 4.77 7.57
CA ALA A 369 -5.41 4.46 8.70
C ALA A 369 -6.05 5.72 9.35
N HIS A 370 -5.65 6.92 8.94
CA HIS A 370 -6.22 8.23 9.31
C HIS A 370 -6.87 9.02 8.17
N ALA A 371 -6.77 8.56 6.92
CA ALA A 371 -7.91 8.71 6.01
C ALA A 371 -9.07 7.79 6.47
N ARG A 372 -8.72 6.65 7.09
CA ARG A 372 -9.61 5.75 7.82
C ARG A 372 -9.92 6.15 9.27
N ALA A 373 -9.39 7.26 9.81
CA ALA A 373 -9.74 7.73 11.17
C ALA A 373 -11.05 8.54 11.19
N ALA A 374 -11.69 8.69 10.04
CA ALA A 374 -13.07 9.11 9.92
C ALA A 374 -13.89 7.94 9.39
N GLY A 375 -14.01 6.85 10.17
CA GLY A 375 -15.18 6.01 10.00
C GLY A 375 -16.41 6.91 10.09
N SER A 376 -17.29 6.87 9.10
CA SER A 376 -18.56 7.57 9.18
C SER A 376 -19.36 6.99 10.34
N LEU A 377 -19.94 7.86 11.18
CA LEU A 377 -21.00 7.42 12.07
C LEU A 377 -22.12 6.81 11.21
N PRO A 378 -22.69 5.66 11.61
CA PRO A 378 -23.80 5.07 10.90
C PRO A 378 -24.97 6.06 10.90
N VAL A 379 -25.56 6.27 9.73
CA VAL A 379 -26.73 7.12 9.53
C VAL A 379 -27.80 6.34 8.80
N ALA A 380 -29.05 6.76 8.97
CA ALA A 380 -30.18 6.13 8.31
C ALA A 380 -30.00 6.18 6.78
N ASN A 381 -30.44 5.13 6.10
CA ASN A 381 -30.43 5.04 4.66
C ASN A 381 -31.43 6.05 4.06
N VAL A 382 -30.98 6.86 3.10
CA VAL A 382 -31.80 7.97 2.60
C VAL A 382 -32.95 7.45 1.74
N GLN A 383 -32.77 6.34 1.01
CA GLN A 383 -33.85 5.73 0.24
C GLN A 383 -35.00 5.25 1.14
N GLU A 384 -34.70 4.72 2.33
CA GLU A 384 -35.69 4.37 3.36
C GLU A 384 -36.36 5.61 3.98
N LEU A 385 -35.56 6.63 4.34
CA LEU A 385 -36.08 7.90 4.84
C LEU A 385 -37.03 8.56 3.83
N ALA A 386 -36.68 8.54 2.54
CA ALA A 386 -37.48 9.10 1.47
C ALA A 386 -38.81 8.37 1.29
N GLN A 387 -38.88 7.04 1.50
CA GLN A 387 -40.15 6.32 1.48
C GLN A 387 -41.09 6.78 2.60
N THR A 388 -40.54 7.13 3.76
CA THR A 388 -41.31 7.61 4.91
C THR A 388 -41.74 9.06 4.67
N CYS A 389 -40.78 9.97 4.48
CA CYS A 389 -41.02 11.42 4.34
C CYS A 389 -41.83 11.80 3.10
N ASN A 390 -41.85 10.98 2.04
CA ASN A 390 -42.66 11.26 0.86
C ASN A 390 -44.07 10.63 0.94
N ARG A 391 -44.36 9.74 1.90
CA ARG A 391 -45.68 9.11 2.07
C ARG A 391 -46.49 9.70 3.23
N SER A 392 -45.82 10.20 4.26
CA SER A 392 -46.43 10.94 5.38
C SER A 392 -46.30 12.46 5.18
N ASP A 393 -46.98 13.27 6.00
CA ASP A 393 -46.71 14.71 6.13
C ASP A 393 -45.48 15.00 7.02
N GLU A 394 -44.65 13.99 7.30
CA GLU A 394 -43.46 14.15 8.13
C GLU A 394 -42.38 14.96 7.42
N GLN A 395 -41.73 15.83 8.19
CA GLN A 395 -40.65 16.65 7.65
C GLN A 395 -39.36 15.85 7.53
N VAL A 396 -38.53 16.26 6.57
CA VAL A 396 -37.15 15.78 6.44
C VAL A 396 -36.42 16.00 7.77
N PRO A 397 -35.66 15.01 8.29
CA PRO A 397 -34.96 15.18 9.56
C PRO A 397 -34.03 16.39 9.54
N GLU A 398 -33.95 17.10 10.67
CA GLU A 398 -33.21 18.37 10.80
C GLU A 398 -31.74 18.26 10.35
N ARG A 399 -31.10 17.09 10.47
CA ARG A 399 -29.74 16.86 10.00
C ARG A 399 -29.58 17.00 8.48
N TYR A 400 -30.63 16.88 7.69
CA TYR A 400 -30.55 17.03 6.23
C TYR A 400 -30.96 18.44 5.77
N ILE A 401 -31.67 19.19 6.60
CA ILE A 401 -32.14 20.55 6.28
C ILE A 401 -30.95 21.52 6.19
N ARG A 402 -30.81 22.21 5.07
CA ARG A 402 -29.79 23.21 4.75
C ARG A 402 -30.47 24.56 4.56
N ALA A 403 -30.17 25.52 5.42
CA ALA A 403 -30.72 26.88 5.31
C ALA A 403 -30.18 27.63 4.07
N ASP A 404 -29.03 27.20 3.56
CA ASP A 404 -28.26 27.76 2.46
C ASP A 404 -28.53 27.10 1.10
N ALA A 405 -29.20 25.94 1.05
CA ALA A 405 -29.39 25.14 -0.17
C ALA A 405 -30.00 25.93 -1.36
N ASN A 406 -30.83 26.94 -1.07
CA ASN A 406 -31.54 27.76 -2.06
C ASN A 406 -31.17 29.26 -1.99
N THR A 407 -30.13 29.64 -1.25
CA THR A 407 -29.79 31.06 -1.04
C THR A 407 -28.95 31.68 -2.17
N GLU A 408 -28.30 30.85 -2.98
CA GLU A 408 -27.37 31.29 -4.03
C GLU A 408 -28.00 31.17 -5.42
N GLU A 409 -27.68 32.14 -6.29
CA GLU A 409 -28.19 32.22 -7.67
C GLU A 409 -27.77 30.97 -8.47
N VAL A 410 -28.76 30.23 -8.98
CA VAL A 410 -28.57 29.10 -9.88
C VAL A 410 -29.00 29.51 -11.28
N ILE A 411 -28.11 29.38 -12.24
CA ILE A 411 -28.42 29.68 -13.64
C ILE A 411 -28.72 28.38 -14.38
N THR A 412 -29.97 28.27 -14.84
CA THR A 412 -30.51 27.07 -15.51
C THR A 412 -30.62 27.21 -17.02
N ASP A 413 -30.55 28.42 -17.56
CA ASP A 413 -30.67 28.68 -18.99
C ASP A 413 -29.88 29.94 -19.39
N TYR A 414 -28.76 29.74 -20.09
CA TYR A 414 -28.04 30.79 -20.80
C TYR A 414 -28.26 30.55 -22.29
N GLY A 415 -29.03 31.40 -22.95
CA GLY A 415 -29.30 31.30 -24.38
C GLY A 415 -28.07 30.86 -25.18
N ASN A 416 -28.15 29.68 -25.80
CA ASN A 416 -27.23 29.04 -26.76
C ASN A 416 -25.69 29.08 -26.49
N THR A 417 -25.17 29.52 -25.34
CA THR A 417 -23.73 29.89 -25.23
C THR A 417 -22.99 29.46 -23.96
N SER A 418 -23.56 28.68 -23.02
CA SER A 418 -22.81 28.32 -21.80
C SER A 418 -23.08 26.92 -21.25
N THR A 419 -23.03 25.92 -22.11
CA THR A 419 -22.79 24.53 -21.69
C THR A 419 -21.29 24.30 -21.48
N ILE A 420 -20.90 23.45 -20.53
CA ILE A 420 -19.50 23.03 -20.42
C ILE A 420 -18.99 22.52 -21.79
N PRO A 421 -17.71 22.76 -22.15
CA PRO A 421 -17.17 22.41 -23.46
C PRO A 421 -17.38 20.94 -23.80
N ILE A 422 -17.60 20.63 -25.08
CA ILE A 422 -17.68 19.25 -25.59
C ILE A 422 -16.35 18.90 -26.23
N ILE A 423 -15.68 17.85 -25.77
CA ILE A 423 -14.44 17.31 -26.34
C ILE A 423 -14.75 16.01 -27.07
N ASP A 424 -14.23 15.89 -28.29
CA ASP A 424 -14.34 14.69 -29.11
C ASP A 424 -13.05 13.86 -29.03
N LEU A 425 -13.10 12.70 -28.36
CA LEU A 425 -11.92 11.86 -28.18
C LEU A 425 -11.39 11.32 -29.52
N SER A 426 -12.26 11.08 -30.50
CA SER A 426 -11.84 10.57 -31.81
C SER A 426 -11.02 11.60 -32.58
N LYS A 427 -11.34 12.89 -32.44
CA LYS A 427 -10.58 14.00 -33.04
C LYS A 427 -9.22 14.19 -32.38
N LEU A 428 -9.07 13.88 -31.09
CA LEU A 428 -7.76 13.88 -30.44
C LEU A 428 -6.81 12.86 -31.08
N TYR A 429 -7.31 11.72 -31.58
CA TYR A 429 -6.51 10.72 -32.28
C TYR A 429 -6.28 11.00 -33.77
N ASP A 430 -7.14 11.80 -34.39
CA ASP A 430 -7.02 12.14 -35.81
C ASP A 430 -5.90 13.18 -36.03
N PRO A 431 -4.82 12.86 -36.77
CA PRO A 431 -3.71 13.78 -37.00
C PRO A 431 -4.11 15.12 -37.60
N GLN A 432 -5.24 15.20 -38.34
CA GLN A 432 -5.70 16.44 -38.96
C GLN A 432 -6.38 17.40 -37.97
N SER A 433 -7.06 16.87 -36.95
CA SER A 433 -7.84 17.66 -35.99
C SER A 433 -7.29 17.64 -34.56
N SER A 434 -6.31 16.79 -34.28
CA SER A 434 -5.72 16.58 -32.94
C SER A 434 -5.19 17.86 -32.31
N HIS A 435 -4.52 18.72 -33.09
CA HIS A 435 -3.98 19.98 -32.58
C HIS A 435 -5.08 20.94 -32.06
N GLU A 436 -6.13 21.16 -32.86
CA GLU A 436 -7.25 22.02 -32.46
C GLU A 436 -8.04 21.42 -31.30
N GLU A 437 -8.33 20.12 -31.33
CA GLU A 437 -9.09 19.47 -30.26
C GLU A 437 -8.27 19.39 -28.95
N CYS A 438 -6.95 19.24 -29.03
CA CYS A 438 -6.05 19.30 -27.87
C CYS A 438 -6.01 20.69 -27.25
N ALA A 439 -5.91 21.76 -28.07
CA ALA A 439 -5.98 23.13 -27.57
C ALA A 439 -7.34 23.44 -26.91
N LYS A 440 -8.42 22.90 -27.48
CA LYS A 440 -9.76 22.99 -26.91
C LYS A 440 -9.90 22.21 -25.60
N LEU A 441 -9.28 21.04 -25.47
CA LEU A 441 -9.17 20.28 -24.22
C LEU A 441 -8.42 21.09 -23.15
N GLY A 442 -7.25 21.66 -23.49
CA GLY A 442 -6.48 22.51 -22.58
C GLY A 442 -7.29 23.73 -22.11
N SER A 443 -7.97 24.41 -23.04
CA SER A 443 -8.87 25.52 -22.74
C SER A 443 -10.03 25.11 -21.82
N ALA A 444 -10.64 23.94 -22.06
CA ALA A 444 -11.69 23.41 -21.19
C ALA A 444 -11.17 23.12 -19.77
N CYS A 445 -9.99 22.50 -19.64
CA CYS A 445 -9.38 22.20 -18.35
C CYS A 445 -8.98 23.47 -17.58
N GLN A 446 -8.51 24.49 -18.29
CA GLN A 446 -8.10 25.78 -17.71
C GLN A 446 -9.31 26.63 -17.30
N GLN A 447 -10.24 26.86 -18.24
CA GLN A 447 -11.32 27.83 -18.08
C GLN A 447 -12.57 27.27 -17.41
N TRP A 448 -12.81 25.97 -17.51
CA TRP A 448 -14.02 25.33 -16.99
C TRP A 448 -13.73 24.27 -15.92
N GLY A 449 -12.58 23.58 -16.00
CA GLY A 449 -12.30 22.42 -15.16
C GLY A 449 -13.22 21.22 -15.38
N PHE A 450 -14.21 21.37 -16.26
CA PHE A 450 -15.26 20.41 -16.61
C PHE A 450 -15.49 20.44 -18.12
N PHE A 451 -15.76 19.28 -18.71
CA PHE A 451 -16.16 19.14 -20.11
C PHE A 451 -16.97 17.86 -20.33
N GLN A 452 -17.74 17.80 -21.40
CA GLN A 452 -18.39 16.57 -21.86
C GLN A 452 -17.47 15.86 -22.85
N LEU A 453 -17.33 14.55 -22.73
CA LEU A 453 -16.54 13.74 -23.64
C LEU A 453 -17.46 12.89 -24.50
N ILE A 454 -17.40 13.09 -25.81
CA ILE A 454 -18.14 12.30 -26.82
C ILE A 454 -17.16 11.46 -27.64
N ASN A 455 -17.70 10.50 -28.38
CA ASN A 455 -16.91 9.61 -29.25
C ASN A 455 -15.73 8.96 -28.50
N HIS A 456 -15.93 8.65 -27.22
CA HIS A 456 -14.91 8.20 -26.27
C HIS A 456 -14.44 6.75 -26.47
N GLY A 457 -15.02 6.02 -27.43
CA GLY A 457 -14.61 4.66 -27.76
C GLY A 457 -15.08 3.56 -26.81
N VAL A 458 -15.57 3.90 -25.61
CA VAL A 458 -16.27 2.91 -24.75
C VAL A 458 -17.53 2.40 -25.46
N PRO A 459 -17.70 1.07 -25.65
CA PRO A 459 -18.85 0.53 -26.35
C PRO A 459 -20.17 0.81 -25.60
N ASP A 460 -21.22 1.14 -26.36
CA ASP A 460 -22.56 1.42 -25.82
C ASP A 460 -23.10 0.25 -24.98
N GLU A 461 -22.80 -0.99 -25.36
CA GLU A 461 -23.20 -2.17 -24.60
C GLU A 461 -22.59 -2.20 -23.19
N VAL A 462 -21.34 -1.74 -23.03
CA VAL A 462 -20.66 -1.66 -21.73
C VAL A 462 -21.34 -0.62 -20.85
N ILE A 463 -21.64 0.55 -21.42
CA ILE A 463 -22.36 1.62 -20.73
C ILE A 463 -23.77 1.17 -20.35
N CYS A 464 -24.54 0.62 -21.29
CA CYS A 464 -25.91 0.19 -21.06
C CYS A 464 -25.99 -0.91 -19.99
N LYS A 465 -25.06 -1.88 -20.04
CA LYS A 465 -25.02 -2.97 -19.07
C LYS A 465 -24.65 -2.48 -17.68
N LEU A 466 -23.65 -1.60 -17.55
CA LEU A 466 -23.32 -0.99 -16.27
C LEU A 466 -24.52 -0.20 -15.72
N LYS A 467 -25.14 0.68 -16.53
CA LYS A 467 -26.31 1.46 -16.11
C LYS A 467 -27.42 0.58 -15.57
N LYS A 468 -27.74 -0.50 -16.29
CA LYS A 468 -28.73 -1.49 -15.88
C LYS A 468 -28.34 -2.15 -14.56
N ASP A 469 -27.13 -2.67 -14.44
CA ASP A 469 -26.68 -3.39 -13.25
C ASP A 469 -26.66 -2.49 -12.00
N ILE A 470 -26.29 -1.21 -12.14
CA ILE A 470 -26.36 -0.22 -11.06
C ILE A 470 -27.81 0.04 -10.65
N ALA A 471 -28.70 0.28 -11.63
CA ALA A 471 -30.12 0.51 -11.35
C ALA A 471 -30.76 -0.71 -10.68
N ASP A 472 -30.49 -1.91 -11.19
CA ASP A 472 -30.96 -3.18 -10.64
C ASP A 472 -30.45 -3.37 -9.20
N PHE A 473 -29.17 -3.07 -8.93
CA PHE A 473 -28.62 -3.11 -7.57
C PHE A 473 -29.35 -2.16 -6.61
N PHE A 474 -29.56 -0.88 -6.98
CA PHE A 474 -30.24 0.08 -6.10
C PHE A 474 -31.73 -0.24 -5.90
N ASN A 475 -32.33 -1.01 -6.83
CA ASN A 475 -33.70 -1.53 -6.71
C ASN A 475 -33.82 -2.79 -5.83
N LEU A 476 -32.71 -3.41 -5.43
CA LEU A 476 -32.74 -4.53 -4.48
C LEU A 476 -33.31 -4.11 -3.11
N PRO A 477 -33.88 -5.06 -2.35
CA PRO A 477 -34.27 -4.83 -0.97
C PRO A 477 -33.12 -4.23 -0.15
N LEU A 478 -33.45 -3.31 0.77
CA LEU A 478 -32.45 -2.61 1.58
C LEU A 478 -31.55 -3.58 2.36
N GLU A 479 -32.13 -4.64 2.92
CA GLU A 479 -31.36 -5.66 3.66
C GLU A 479 -30.35 -6.37 2.76
N THR A 480 -30.69 -6.63 1.49
CA THR A 480 -29.73 -7.18 0.52
C THR A 480 -28.60 -6.21 0.25
N LYS A 481 -28.88 -4.91 0.04
CA LYS A 481 -27.85 -3.88 -0.17
C LYS A 481 -26.96 -3.71 1.07
N LYS A 482 -27.55 -3.76 2.27
CA LYS A 482 -26.83 -3.66 3.55
C LYS A 482 -25.86 -4.80 3.81
N THR A 483 -25.96 -5.95 3.12
CA THR A 483 -24.92 -6.99 3.19
C THR A 483 -23.56 -6.51 2.67
N TYR A 484 -23.56 -5.45 1.86
CA TYR A 484 -22.35 -4.80 1.34
C TYR A 484 -22.02 -3.49 2.07
N SER A 485 -22.55 -3.29 3.29
CA SER A 485 -22.37 -2.03 4.01
C SER A 485 -20.90 -1.72 4.27
N GLN A 486 -20.59 -0.43 4.33
CA GLN A 486 -19.27 0.02 4.77
C GLN A 486 -18.93 -0.53 6.15
N LEU A 487 -17.70 -1.03 6.30
CA LEU A 487 -17.16 -1.40 7.60
C LEU A 487 -16.61 -0.16 8.32
N PRO A 488 -16.54 -0.17 9.67
CA PRO A 488 -15.90 0.91 10.41
C PRO A 488 -14.51 1.20 9.84
N ASN A 489 -14.21 2.49 9.62
CA ASN A 489 -12.92 2.93 9.09
C ASN A 489 -12.61 2.39 7.67
N ASN A 490 -13.63 2.06 6.87
CA ASN A 490 -13.50 1.72 5.46
C ASN A 490 -14.41 2.61 4.60
N LEU A 491 -13.90 3.05 3.45
CA LEU A 491 -14.66 3.83 2.47
C LEU A 491 -15.43 2.92 1.50
N GLU A 492 -14.96 1.68 1.28
CA GLU A 492 -15.63 0.71 0.41
C GLU A 492 -16.89 0.15 1.04
N GLY A 493 -17.90 -0.09 0.20
CA GLY A 493 -19.20 -0.57 0.61
C GLY A 493 -20.33 0.44 0.41
N TYR A 494 -21.54 0.00 0.73
CA TYR A 494 -22.79 0.75 0.68
C TYR A 494 -22.97 1.56 1.97
N GLY A 495 -23.25 2.86 1.87
CA GLY A 495 -23.41 3.72 3.04
C GLY A 495 -23.23 5.20 2.71
N GLN A 496 -23.04 6.03 3.75
CA GLN A 496 -22.62 7.42 3.60
C GLN A 496 -21.18 7.61 4.08
N VAL A 497 -20.39 8.34 3.31
CA VAL A 497 -19.01 8.73 3.68
C VAL A 497 -19.00 10.10 4.36
N PHE A 498 -17.95 10.35 5.15
CA PHE A 498 -17.65 11.63 5.80
C PHE A 498 -18.63 12.09 6.89
N VAL A 499 -19.30 11.17 7.60
CA VAL A 499 -20.11 11.54 8.78
C VAL A 499 -19.24 11.55 10.04
N VAL A 500 -18.75 12.71 10.42
CA VAL A 500 -17.80 12.88 11.53
C VAL A 500 -18.41 13.41 12.83
N SER A 501 -19.70 13.78 12.83
CA SER A 501 -20.42 14.13 14.08
C SER A 501 -21.94 13.98 14.00
N GLU A 502 -22.59 13.77 15.14
CA GLU A 502 -24.06 13.73 15.25
C GLU A 502 -24.74 15.06 14.92
N LYS A 503 -23.99 16.18 15.01
CA LYS A 503 -24.49 17.52 14.68
C LYS A 503 -24.23 17.90 13.22
N GLN A 504 -23.53 17.04 12.48
CA GLN A 504 -23.20 17.31 11.09
C GLN A 504 -24.45 17.27 10.23
N LYS A 505 -24.50 18.24 9.32
CA LYS A 505 -25.50 18.31 8.27
C LYS A 505 -25.16 17.26 7.19
N LEU A 506 -26.13 16.40 6.84
CA LEU A 506 -25.97 15.21 5.99
C LEU A 506 -26.49 15.42 4.58
N ASP A 507 -25.97 14.65 3.63
CA ASP A 507 -26.40 14.69 2.23
C ASP A 507 -27.58 13.75 2.00
N TRP A 508 -28.52 14.17 1.14
CA TRP A 508 -29.70 13.40 0.72
C TRP A 508 -29.34 12.43 -0.40
N ALA A 509 -28.42 11.52 -0.11
CA ALA A 509 -27.98 10.47 -1.02
C ALA A 509 -27.53 9.22 -0.28
N ASP A 510 -27.66 8.09 -0.96
CA ASP A 510 -26.94 6.86 -0.63
C ASP A 510 -25.82 6.67 -1.63
N MET A 511 -24.69 6.11 -1.20
CA MET A 511 -23.59 5.82 -2.09
C MET A 511 -23.04 4.41 -1.90
N PHE A 512 -22.36 3.95 -2.94
CA PHE A 512 -21.64 2.70 -2.95
C PHE A 512 -20.27 2.91 -3.58
N TYR A 513 -19.21 2.71 -2.80
CA TYR A 513 -17.84 2.84 -3.27
C TYR A 513 -17.16 1.49 -3.43
N LEU A 514 -16.40 1.33 -4.49
CA LEU A 514 -15.53 0.18 -4.73
C LEU A 514 -14.17 0.65 -5.19
N VAL A 515 -13.09 0.03 -4.69
CA VAL A 515 -11.81 0.07 -5.36
C VAL A 515 -11.88 -0.89 -6.54
N VAL A 516 -11.67 -0.37 -7.75
CA VAL A 516 -11.82 -1.16 -8.99
C VAL A 516 -10.49 -1.40 -9.70
N ARG A 517 -9.46 -0.59 -9.44
CA ARG A 517 -8.09 -0.84 -9.90
C ARG A 517 -7.06 -0.38 -8.87
N PRO A 518 -5.90 -1.05 -8.78
CA PRO A 518 -5.57 -2.28 -9.51
C PRO A 518 -6.36 -3.50 -8.98
N ASP A 519 -6.36 -4.61 -9.71
CA ASP A 519 -7.27 -5.74 -9.44
C ASP A 519 -6.99 -6.39 -8.08
N GLU A 520 -5.73 -6.36 -7.65
CA GLU A 520 -5.25 -6.91 -6.39
C GLU A 520 -5.68 -6.08 -5.18
N ALA A 521 -6.06 -4.80 -5.41
CA ALA A 521 -6.58 -3.92 -4.37
C ALA A 521 -8.08 -4.10 -4.13
N ARG A 522 -8.77 -4.92 -4.93
CA ARG A 522 -10.21 -5.16 -4.82
C ARG A 522 -10.52 -6.01 -3.60
N ASP A 523 -11.45 -5.55 -2.77
CA ASP A 523 -12.00 -6.35 -1.69
C ASP A 523 -13.36 -6.93 -2.09
N MET A 524 -13.36 -8.18 -2.54
CA MET A 524 -14.54 -8.85 -3.10
C MET A 524 -15.71 -8.99 -2.12
N ARG A 525 -15.50 -8.76 -0.82
CA ARG A 525 -16.57 -8.69 0.18
C ARG A 525 -17.57 -7.59 -0.13
N PHE A 526 -17.10 -6.47 -0.69
CA PHE A 526 -17.97 -5.35 -1.07
C PHE A 526 -18.53 -5.49 -2.49
N TRP A 527 -18.10 -6.46 -3.28
CA TRP A 527 -18.53 -6.60 -4.68
C TRP A 527 -19.81 -7.45 -4.77
N PRO A 528 -20.96 -6.88 -5.16
CA PRO A 528 -22.22 -7.60 -5.22
C PRO A 528 -22.17 -8.79 -6.16
N ALA A 529 -22.75 -9.91 -5.73
CA ALA A 529 -23.01 -11.06 -6.60
C ALA A 529 -24.35 -10.92 -7.36
N HIS A 530 -25.18 -9.97 -6.95
CA HIS A 530 -26.47 -9.68 -7.56
C HIS A 530 -26.56 -8.20 -7.97
N PRO A 531 -26.96 -7.89 -9.22
CA PRO A 531 -27.27 -8.84 -10.30
C PRO A 531 -26.04 -9.69 -10.73
N PRO A 532 -26.22 -10.91 -11.29
CA PRO A 532 -25.09 -11.80 -11.63
C PRO A 532 -24.06 -11.18 -12.58
N SER A 533 -24.48 -10.22 -13.40
CA SER A 533 -23.63 -9.46 -14.31
C SER A 533 -22.79 -8.37 -13.63
N PHE A 534 -23.15 -7.94 -12.41
CA PHE A 534 -22.64 -6.71 -11.78
C PHE A 534 -21.11 -6.64 -11.75
N ARG A 535 -20.46 -7.69 -11.23
CA ARG A 535 -18.99 -7.74 -11.12
C ARG A 535 -18.31 -7.64 -12.48
N LYS A 536 -18.81 -8.39 -13.47
CA LYS A 536 -18.26 -8.38 -14.83
C LYS A 536 -18.46 -7.02 -15.51
N SER A 537 -19.61 -6.38 -15.29
CA SER A 537 -19.90 -5.07 -15.87
C SER A 537 -19.01 -3.99 -15.29
N ILE A 538 -18.78 -3.98 -13.97
CA ILE A 538 -17.81 -3.06 -13.34
C ILE A 538 -16.40 -3.31 -13.84
N ASP A 539 -15.97 -4.57 -13.91
CA ASP A 539 -14.63 -4.94 -14.38
C ASP A 539 -14.36 -4.49 -15.83
N THR A 540 -15.34 -4.73 -16.71
CA THR A 540 -15.27 -4.31 -18.13
C THR A 540 -15.26 -2.79 -18.24
N TYR A 541 -16.16 -2.10 -17.54
CA TYR A 541 -16.25 -0.64 -17.55
C TYR A 541 -15.00 0.03 -16.97
N SER A 542 -14.46 -0.49 -15.87
CA SER A 542 -13.18 -0.08 -15.26
C SER A 542 -12.04 -0.14 -16.27
N SER A 543 -11.95 -1.24 -17.03
CA SER A 543 -10.92 -1.43 -18.05
C SER A 543 -11.07 -0.45 -19.23
N GLU A 544 -12.28 -0.22 -19.72
CA GLU A 544 -12.52 0.73 -20.83
C GLU A 544 -12.28 2.19 -20.41
N THR A 545 -12.77 2.59 -19.23
CA THR A 545 -12.52 3.93 -18.69
C THR A 545 -11.05 4.18 -18.34
N ALA A 546 -10.29 3.13 -17.99
CA ALA A 546 -8.84 3.22 -17.83
C ALA A 546 -8.14 3.66 -19.13
N LYS A 547 -8.57 3.11 -20.28
CA LYS A 547 -8.01 3.48 -21.59
C LYS A 547 -8.32 4.93 -21.94
N VAL A 548 -9.56 5.37 -21.68
CA VAL A 548 -9.99 6.76 -21.90
C VAL A 548 -9.17 7.72 -21.04
N ALA A 549 -9.01 7.45 -19.75
CA ALA A 549 -8.26 8.31 -18.85
C ALA A 549 -6.77 8.37 -19.20
N ARG A 550 -6.14 7.24 -19.58
CA ARG A 550 -4.75 7.25 -20.06
C ARG A 550 -4.58 8.18 -21.26
N CYS A 551 -5.49 8.08 -22.22
CA CYS A 551 -5.48 8.94 -23.41
C CYS A 551 -5.62 10.43 -23.03
N LEU A 552 -6.59 10.77 -22.19
CA LEU A 552 -6.77 12.14 -21.73
C LEU A 552 -5.53 12.66 -21.00
N LEU A 553 -4.91 11.87 -20.11
CA LEU A 553 -3.69 12.24 -19.41
C LEU A 553 -2.53 12.48 -20.40
N GLU A 554 -2.39 11.67 -21.46
CA GLU A 554 -1.36 11.89 -22.50
C GLU A 554 -1.54 13.23 -23.21
N PHE A 555 -2.76 13.57 -23.64
CA PHE A 555 -3.03 14.85 -24.30
C PHE A 555 -2.92 16.03 -23.34
N MET A 556 -3.38 15.85 -22.09
CA MET A 556 -3.24 16.86 -21.03
C MET A 556 -1.77 17.16 -20.72
N ALA A 557 -0.90 16.15 -20.69
CA ALA A 557 0.54 16.34 -20.52
C ALA A 557 1.15 17.15 -21.66
N LYS A 558 0.82 16.80 -22.91
CA LYS A 558 1.26 17.53 -24.10
C LYS A 558 0.80 18.99 -24.09
N ASP A 559 -0.47 19.25 -23.77
CA ASP A 559 -0.98 20.62 -23.66
C ASP A 559 -0.22 21.40 -22.58
N MET A 560 0.09 20.78 -21.44
CA MET A 560 0.90 21.40 -20.40
C MET A 560 2.35 21.69 -20.85
N GLY A 561 2.82 21.13 -21.96
CA GLY A 561 4.23 21.20 -22.37
C GLY A 561 5.12 20.21 -21.60
N ALA A 562 4.52 19.18 -20.98
CA ALA A 562 5.21 18.12 -20.28
C ALA A 562 5.30 16.86 -21.14
N GLU A 563 6.30 16.03 -20.88
CA GLU A 563 6.39 14.71 -21.49
C GLU A 563 5.24 13.81 -20.99
N PRO A 564 4.51 13.10 -21.88
CA PRO A 564 3.42 12.22 -21.46
C PRO A 564 3.84 11.18 -20.42
N ALA A 565 5.06 10.66 -20.53
CA ALA A 565 5.61 9.68 -19.58
C ALA A 565 5.64 10.22 -18.15
N SER A 566 6.04 11.48 -17.94
CA SER A 566 6.16 12.10 -16.62
C SER A 566 4.83 12.16 -15.88
N LEU A 567 3.74 12.46 -16.59
CA LEU A 567 2.41 12.43 -15.98
C LEU A 567 1.90 11.00 -15.81
N LEU A 568 2.08 10.13 -16.81
CA LEU A 568 1.58 8.76 -16.76
C LEU A 568 2.23 7.91 -15.67
N GLU A 569 3.50 8.15 -15.36
CA GLU A 569 4.22 7.46 -14.28
C GLU A 569 3.53 7.68 -12.92
N LEU A 570 3.06 8.89 -12.65
CA LEU A 570 2.31 9.20 -11.42
C LEU A 570 0.98 8.46 -11.32
N PHE A 571 0.44 7.96 -12.45
CA PHE A 571 -0.81 7.19 -12.54
C PHE A 571 -0.54 5.74 -12.98
N GLN A 572 0.68 5.22 -12.82
CA GLN A 572 1.06 3.87 -13.20
C GLN A 572 0.18 2.81 -12.49
N GLY A 573 -0.15 1.74 -13.21
CA GLY A 573 -1.11 0.72 -12.75
C GLY A 573 -2.57 1.20 -12.73
N GLN A 574 -2.81 2.47 -13.05
CA GLN A 574 -4.10 3.13 -13.18
C GLN A 574 -5.02 2.92 -11.97
N PRO A 575 -4.64 3.37 -10.76
CA PRO A 575 -5.49 3.24 -9.57
C PRO A 575 -6.85 3.90 -9.77
N GLN A 576 -7.92 3.15 -9.52
CA GLN A 576 -9.30 3.62 -9.73
C GLN A 576 -10.20 3.32 -8.54
N GLY A 577 -11.08 4.27 -8.23
CA GLY A 577 -12.24 4.04 -7.37
C GLY A 577 -13.52 4.36 -8.12
N LEU A 578 -14.55 3.55 -7.95
CA LEU A 578 -15.87 3.77 -8.52
C LEU A 578 -16.84 4.15 -7.40
N ARG A 579 -17.49 5.30 -7.52
CA ARG A 579 -18.58 5.74 -6.63
C ARG A 579 -19.89 5.78 -7.40
N MET A 580 -20.82 4.94 -6.98
CA MET A 580 -22.20 4.96 -7.46
C MET A 580 -23.03 5.75 -6.46
N ASN A 581 -23.80 6.73 -6.91
CA ASN A 581 -24.64 7.57 -6.07
C ASN A 581 -26.10 7.40 -6.46
N TYR A 582 -26.96 7.25 -5.46
CA TYR A 582 -28.41 7.23 -5.59
C TYR A 582 -28.99 8.40 -4.80
N TYR A 583 -29.72 9.28 -5.47
CA TYR A 583 -30.36 10.45 -4.89
C TYR A 583 -31.88 10.21 -4.90
N PRO A 584 -32.49 9.82 -3.77
CA PRO A 584 -33.93 9.59 -3.72
C PRO A 584 -34.73 10.88 -3.95
N PRO A 585 -35.97 10.81 -4.45
CA PRO A 585 -36.84 11.97 -4.53
C PRO A 585 -37.10 12.57 -3.14
N CYS A 586 -37.26 13.89 -3.07
CA CYS A 586 -37.55 14.60 -1.83
C CYS A 586 -38.58 15.70 -2.05
N ARG A 587 -39.80 15.59 -1.52
CA ARG A 587 -40.83 16.66 -1.62
C ARG A 587 -40.34 18.03 -1.12
N GLN A 588 -39.36 18.03 -0.23
CA GLN A 588 -38.70 19.22 0.31
C GLN A 588 -37.32 19.46 -0.33
N ALA A 589 -37.17 19.14 -1.62
CA ALA A 589 -35.92 19.23 -2.38
C ALA A 589 -35.19 20.57 -2.21
N SER A 590 -35.93 21.68 -2.10
CA SER A 590 -35.39 23.03 -1.86
C SER A 590 -34.68 23.22 -0.51
N LYS A 591 -34.80 22.25 0.41
CA LYS A 591 -34.23 22.29 1.76
C LYS A 591 -33.05 21.34 1.95
N VAL A 592 -32.70 20.51 0.96
CA VAL A 592 -31.66 19.49 1.10
C VAL A 592 -30.71 19.54 -0.10
N LEU A 593 -29.53 18.94 0.05
CA LEU A 593 -28.58 18.75 -1.04
C LEU A 593 -28.33 17.26 -1.23
N GLY A 594 -28.21 16.82 -2.49
CA GLY A 594 -27.87 15.43 -2.82
C GLY A 594 -26.40 15.15 -2.56
N MET A 595 -25.52 16.10 -2.89
CA MET A 595 -24.12 16.09 -2.48
C MET A 595 -23.67 17.51 -2.16
N SER A 596 -23.03 17.70 -1.01
CA SER A 596 -22.52 19.01 -0.59
C SER A 596 -21.43 19.54 -1.55
N PRO A 597 -21.24 20.88 -1.65
CA PRO A 597 -20.17 21.49 -2.44
C PRO A 597 -18.78 20.94 -2.11
N HIS A 598 -18.05 20.47 -3.12
CA HIS A 598 -16.70 19.94 -2.96
C HIS A 598 -15.89 20.05 -4.27
N THR A 599 -14.57 19.87 -4.18
CA THR A 599 -13.71 19.54 -5.32
C THR A 599 -13.23 18.10 -5.20
N ASP A 600 -12.82 17.49 -6.32
CA ASP A 600 -12.36 16.12 -6.33
C ASP A 600 -10.88 16.00 -5.97
N ALA A 601 -10.55 15.14 -4.99
CA ALA A 601 -9.16 14.88 -4.60
C ALA A 601 -8.35 14.05 -5.62
N SER A 602 -9.01 13.48 -6.64
CA SER A 602 -8.38 12.65 -7.67
C SER A 602 -7.55 13.46 -8.65
N GLY A 603 -6.91 12.78 -9.61
CA GLY A 603 -6.37 13.44 -10.79
C GLY A 603 -7.49 13.81 -11.76
N LEU A 604 -8.20 12.80 -12.24
CA LEU A 604 -9.26 12.95 -13.24
C LEU A 604 -10.50 12.16 -12.83
N THR A 605 -11.68 12.72 -13.03
CA THR A 605 -12.95 12.04 -12.75
C THR A 605 -13.76 11.88 -14.03
N LEU A 606 -14.26 10.68 -14.29
CA LEU A 606 -15.19 10.36 -15.37
C LEU A 606 -16.56 10.05 -14.76
N LEU A 607 -17.51 10.96 -14.92
CA LEU A 607 -18.87 10.83 -14.42
C LEU A 607 -19.82 10.36 -15.53
N LEU A 608 -20.46 9.22 -15.28
CA LEU A 608 -21.56 8.70 -16.06
C LEU A 608 -22.90 9.00 -15.36
N GLN A 609 -23.81 9.64 -16.08
CA GLN A 609 -25.19 9.77 -15.65
C GLN A 609 -25.97 8.49 -16.01
N VAL A 610 -26.50 7.79 -15.01
CA VAL A 610 -27.10 6.46 -15.17
C VAL A 610 -28.54 6.54 -15.67
N ASN A 611 -29.31 7.54 -15.23
CA ASN A 611 -30.65 7.85 -15.72
C ASN A 611 -30.76 9.30 -16.19
N ASP A 612 -31.81 9.67 -16.93
CA ASP A 612 -31.93 11.00 -17.57
C ASP A 612 -32.36 12.12 -16.60
N MET A 613 -31.92 12.05 -15.34
CA MET A 613 -32.24 13.05 -14.33
C MET A 613 -31.07 14.02 -14.11
N PRO A 614 -31.25 15.33 -14.42
CA PRO A 614 -30.23 16.34 -14.14
C PRO A 614 -30.06 16.52 -12.63
N GLY A 615 -28.95 17.13 -12.24
CA GLY A 615 -28.70 17.44 -10.83
C GLY A 615 -27.27 17.83 -10.49
N LEU A 616 -26.31 17.61 -11.39
CA LEU A 616 -24.96 18.16 -11.21
C LEU A 616 -24.99 19.67 -11.39
N GLN A 617 -24.37 20.39 -10.46
CA GLN A 617 -24.13 21.83 -10.57
C GLN A 617 -22.65 22.13 -10.33
N ILE A 618 -22.07 23.00 -11.15
CA ILE A 618 -20.68 23.45 -11.02
C ILE A 618 -20.63 24.93 -10.64
N ARG A 619 -19.63 25.34 -9.87
CA ARG A 619 -19.47 26.73 -9.45
C ARG A 619 -18.55 27.48 -10.40
N ARG A 620 -19.02 28.59 -10.93
CA ARG A 620 -18.24 29.48 -11.82
C ARG A 620 -18.59 30.92 -11.51
N ASP A 621 -17.60 31.80 -11.41
CA ASP A 621 -17.80 33.24 -11.17
C ASP A 621 -18.73 33.55 -9.97
N GLY A 622 -18.65 32.73 -8.93
CA GLY A 622 -19.47 32.86 -7.72
C GLY A 622 -20.92 32.38 -7.84
N LYS A 623 -21.32 31.79 -8.98
CA LYS A 623 -22.68 31.28 -9.25
C LYS A 623 -22.69 29.79 -9.53
N TRP A 624 -23.84 29.15 -9.35
CA TRP A 624 -24.05 27.73 -9.67
C TRP A 624 -24.65 27.56 -11.07
N PHE A 625 -24.10 26.62 -11.84
CA PHE A 625 -24.53 26.31 -13.20
C PHE A 625 -24.95 24.85 -13.29
N THR A 626 -26.16 24.60 -13.78
CA THR A 626 -26.64 23.23 -14.04
C THR A 626 -25.89 22.64 -15.23
N VAL A 627 -25.45 21.39 -15.09
CA VAL A 627 -24.81 20.65 -16.18
C VAL A 627 -25.82 19.66 -16.78
N ASP A 628 -26.20 19.93 -18.03
CA ASP A 628 -27.01 19.01 -18.83
C ASP A 628 -26.11 18.07 -19.63
N ALA A 629 -26.08 16.81 -19.18
CA ALA A 629 -25.32 15.75 -19.82
C ALA A 629 -25.92 15.37 -21.17
N LEU A 630 -25.11 15.38 -22.23
CA LEU A 630 -25.46 14.78 -23.51
C LEU A 630 -25.65 13.27 -23.34
N GLN A 631 -26.64 12.74 -24.05
CA GLN A 631 -26.89 11.31 -24.03
C GLN A 631 -25.65 10.55 -24.54
N GLY A 632 -25.19 9.59 -23.75
CA GLY A 632 -24.01 8.78 -24.06
C GLY A 632 -22.66 9.44 -23.71
N ALA A 633 -22.61 10.72 -23.35
CA ALA A 633 -21.35 11.38 -22.99
C ALA A 633 -20.92 11.09 -21.54
N PHE A 634 -19.60 11.15 -21.29
CA PHE A 634 -19.09 11.33 -19.93
C PHE A 634 -18.99 12.81 -19.61
N ILE A 635 -19.31 13.19 -18.37
CA ILE A 635 -18.86 14.48 -17.83
C ILE A 635 -17.49 14.21 -17.19
N VAL A 636 -16.47 14.95 -17.61
CA VAL A 636 -15.10 14.79 -17.13
C VAL A 636 -14.69 16.04 -16.38
N ASN A 637 -14.04 15.89 -15.23
CA ASN A 637 -13.47 17.02 -14.50
C ASN A 637 -12.06 16.78 -14.00
N VAL A 638 -11.33 17.89 -13.91
CA VAL A 638 -10.00 18.00 -13.31
C VAL A 638 -10.18 17.97 -11.79
N GLY A 639 -9.38 17.14 -11.12
CA GLY A 639 -9.29 17.12 -9.66
C GLY A 639 -8.08 17.90 -9.15
N ASP A 640 -8.04 18.07 -7.83
CA ASP A 640 -7.07 18.87 -7.08
C ASP A 640 -5.62 18.44 -7.35
N VAL A 641 -5.39 17.13 -7.56
CA VAL A 641 -4.04 16.64 -7.90
C VAL A 641 -3.61 17.17 -9.27
N LEU A 642 -4.46 17.12 -10.30
CA LEU A 642 -4.07 17.64 -11.62
C LEU A 642 -3.91 19.16 -11.61
N GLU A 643 -4.67 19.90 -10.79
CA GLU A 643 -4.42 21.34 -10.55
C GLU A 643 -3.00 21.55 -9.99
N ILE A 644 -2.60 20.78 -8.97
CA ILE A 644 -1.26 20.88 -8.37
C ILE A 644 -0.15 20.51 -9.37
N LEU A 645 -0.29 19.38 -10.04
CA LEU A 645 0.68 18.87 -11.02
C LEU A 645 0.88 19.88 -12.17
N SER A 646 -0.21 20.52 -12.61
CA SER A 646 -0.21 21.54 -13.67
C SER A 646 0.24 22.94 -13.23
N ASN A 647 0.70 23.10 -11.97
CA ASN A 647 1.02 24.40 -11.37
C ASN A 647 -0.14 25.41 -11.42
N GLY A 648 -1.39 24.94 -11.39
CA GLY A 648 -2.58 25.77 -11.51
C GLY A 648 -2.88 26.24 -12.93
N LYS A 649 -2.33 25.58 -13.96
CA LYS A 649 -2.76 25.77 -15.35
C LYS A 649 -4.17 25.20 -15.55
N TYR A 650 -4.45 24.03 -15.00
CA TYR A 650 -5.79 23.46 -14.96
C TYR A 650 -6.49 23.79 -13.65
N THR A 651 -7.82 23.88 -13.70
CA THR A 651 -8.62 24.32 -12.56
C THR A 651 -9.50 23.17 -12.06
N SER A 652 -9.32 22.78 -10.80
CA SER A 652 -10.25 21.98 -10.04
C SER A 652 -11.42 22.85 -9.58
N VAL A 653 -12.64 22.46 -9.96
CA VAL A 653 -13.84 23.29 -9.79
C VAL A 653 -14.78 22.69 -8.76
N GLU A 654 -15.24 23.57 -7.86
CA GLU A 654 -16.21 23.20 -6.84
C GLU A 654 -17.55 22.85 -7.50
N HIS A 655 -18.11 21.71 -7.12
CA HIS A 655 -19.34 21.19 -7.69
C HIS A 655 -20.21 20.53 -6.61
N ARG A 656 -21.50 20.41 -6.88
CA ARG A 656 -22.49 19.82 -5.97
C ARG A 656 -23.55 19.02 -6.74
N ALA A 657 -24.35 18.23 -6.03
CA ALA A 657 -25.52 17.59 -6.61
C ALA A 657 -26.81 18.03 -5.90
N VAL A 658 -27.82 18.40 -6.67
CA VAL A 658 -29.17 18.71 -6.17
C VAL A 658 -30.12 17.53 -6.36
N VAL A 659 -31.20 17.52 -5.59
CA VAL A 659 -32.23 16.46 -5.64
C VAL A 659 -33.48 16.95 -6.34
N HIS A 660 -34.22 16.03 -6.93
CA HIS A 660 -35.50 16.33 -7.59
C HIS A 660 -36.68 15.94 -6.69
N PRO A 661 -37.82 16.66 -6.71
CA PRO A 661 -38.92 16.37 -5.80
C PRO A 661 -39.62 15.02 -6.03
N ASN A 662 -39.66 14.57 -7.29
CA ASN A 662 -40.53 13.46 -7.70
C ASN A 662 -39.80 12.29 -8.37
N ARG A 663 -38.50 12.40 -8.62
CA ARG A 663 -37.74 11.41 -9.39
C ARG A 663 -36.36 11.21 -8.77
N GLU A 664 -35.89 9.99 -8.73
CA GLU A 664 -34.54 9.65 -8.27
C GLU A 664 -33.50 9.97 -9.35
N ARG A 665 -32.29 10.35 -8.92
CA ARG A 665 -31.13 10.46 -9.81
C ARG A 665 -30.12 9.37 -9.48
N ILE A 666 -29.49 8.78 -10.49
CA ILE A 666 -28.41 7.82 -10.32
C ILE A 666 -27.21 8.25 -11.16
N SER A 667 -26.01 8.19 -10.57
CA SER A 667 -24.76 8.51 -11.27
C SER A 667 -23.63 7.58 -10.83
N ALA A 668 -22.65 7.36 -11.71
CA ALA A 668 -21.45 6.58 -11.44
C ALA A 668 -20.20 7.40 -11.78
N ALA A 669 -19.35 7.68 -10.79
CA ALA A 669 -18.10 8.43 -10.96
C ALA A 669 -16.91 7.49 -10.82
N VAL A 670 -16.04 7.44 -11.84
CA VAL A 670 -14.74 6.76 -11.76
C VAL A 670 -13.66 7.80 -11.51
N PHE A 671 -12.97 7.64 -10.39
CA PHE A 671 -11.87 8.49 -9.97
C PHE A 671 -10.54 7.85 -10.37
N HIS A 672 -9.81 8.51 -11.27
CA HIS A 672 -8.45 8.13 -11.64
C HIS A 672 -7.48 8.85 -10.70
N ARG A 673 -6.77 8.06 -9.91
CA ARG A 673 -5.94 8.53 -8.79
C ARG A 673 -4.47 8.27 -9.09
N PRO A 674 -3.55 9.09 -8.56
CA PRO A 674 -2.14 8.75 -8.56
C PRO A 674 -1.84 7.45 -7.82
N CYS A 675 -0.66 6.89 -8.05
CA CYS A 675 -0.09 5.83 -7.24
C CYS A 675 -0.02 6.24 -5.76
N GLN A 676 -0.16 5.29 -4.84
CA GLN A 676 -0.19 5.59 -3.40
C GLN A 676 1.11 6.20 -2.89
N ASP A 677 2.23 5.85 -3.51
CA ASP A 677 3.57 6.35 -3.26
C ASP A 677 3.95 7.57 -4.10
N ALA A 678 3.06 8.05 -4.98
CA ALA A 678 3.32 9.22 -5.82
C ALA A 678 3.56 10.48 -4.98
N MET A 679 4.49 11.30 -5.47
CA MET A 679 4.71 12.66 -4.98
C MET A 679 3.80 13.63 -5.75
N VAL A 680 2.89 14.27 -5.04
CA VAL A 680 2.00 15.31 -5.56
C VAL A 680 2.70 16.65 -5.41
N GLY A 681 3.14 17.22 -6.52
CA GLY A 681 3.78 18.52 -6.63
C GLY A 681 3.88 18.96 -8.09
N THR A 682 4.19 20.22 -8.34
CA THR A 682 4.27 20.73 -9.71
C THR A 682 5.24 19.90 -10.57
N LEU A 683 4.82 19.56 -11.79
CA LEU A 683 5.66 18.84 -12.74
C LEU A 683 6.96 19.62 -13.03
N PRO A 684 8.15 19.00 -12.93
CA PRO A 684 9.44 19.68 -13.07
C PRO A 684 9.60 20.47 -14.39
N GLU A 685 9.01 19.99 -15.47
CA GLU A 685 9.02 20.61 -16.80
C GLU A 685 8.38 22.01 -16.78
N LEU A 686 7.34 22.19 -15.97
CA LEU A 686 6.61 23.46 -15.83
C LEU A 686 7.36 24.51 -15.01
N LEU A 687 8.45 24.13 -14.34
CA LEU A 687 9.30 25.02 -13.55
C LEU A 687 10.50 25.54 -14.35
N LYS A 688 10.80 24.93 -15.51
CA LYS A 688 11.95 25.29 -16.35
C LYS A 688 11.66 26.49 -17.25
N GLU A 689 10.41 26.73 -17.62
CA GLU A 689 10.02 27.88 -18.44
C GLU A 689 9.78 29.14 -17.57
N GLY A 690 10.60 30.17 -17.79
CA GLY A 690 10.27 31.55 -17.41
C GLY A 690 10.41 31.95 -15.94
N ASN A 691 11.25 31.29 -15.14
CA ASN A 691 11.44 31.62 -13.70
C ASN A 691 10.17 31.33 -12.84
N SER A 692 9.32 30.41 -13.30
CA SER A 692 8.07 30.07 -12.64
C SER A 692 8.31 29.34 -11.32
N LYS A 693 8.04 30.01 -10.19
CA LYS A 693 8.04 29.37 -8.87
C LYS A 693 6.90 28.36 -8.76
N ALA A 694 7.14 27.25 -8.07
CA ALA A 694 6.08 26.29 -7.74
C ALA A 694 5.00 26.97 -6.88
N ARG A 695 3.75 26.97 -7.36
CA ARG A 695 2.62 27.57 -6.64
C ARG A 695 2.11 26.72 -5.51
N TYR A 696 2.40 25.41 -5.53
CA TYR A 696 1.91 24.45 -4.55
C TYR A 696 3.09 23.75 -3.87
N ARG A 697 2.89 23.39 -2.60
CA ARG A 697 3.85 22.58 -1.86
C ARG A 697 3.81 21.11 -2.31
N SER A 698 4.98 20.53 -2.57
CA SER A 698 5.10 19.09 -2.83
C SER A 698 4.90 18.25 -1.57
N MET A 699 4.15 17.15 -1.68
CA MET A 699 3.94 16.17 -0.61
C MET A 699 3.60 14.79 -1.18
N SER A 700 3.64 13.74 -0.35
CA SER A 700 3.16 12.43 -0.80
C SER A 700 1.64 12.45 -0.99
N TYR A 701 1.12 11.66 -1.92
CA TYR A 701 -0.31 11.54 -2.16
C TYR A 701 -1.08 11.12 -0.90
N MET A 702 -0.48 10.30 -0.04
CA MET A 702 -1.06 9.90 1.25
C MET A 702 -1.22 11.08 2.21
N GLU A 703 -0.21 11.96 2.28
CA GLU A 703 -0.29 13.18 3.09
C GLU A 703 -1.35 14.14 2.54
N PHE A 704 -1.42 14.27 1.22
CA PHE A 704 -2.45 15.05 0.54
C PHE A 704 -3.86 14.55 0.91
N MET A 705 -4.12 13.24 0.75
CA MET A 705 -5.42 12.63 1.08
C MET A 705 -5.78 12.79 2.57
N LYS A 706 -4.81 12.64 3.47
CA LYS A 706 -5.00 12.91 4.90
C LYS A 706 -5.47 14.36 5.14
N ARG A 707 -4.80 15.33 4.51
CA ARG A 707 -5.15 16.75 4.65
C ARG A 707 -6.55 17.02 4.10
N TYR A 708 -6.84 16.50 2.91
CA TYR A 708 -8.15 16.57 2.27
C TYR A 708 -9.26 16.08 3.23
N TYR A 709 -9.11 14.87 3.79
CA TYR A 709 -10.12 14.32 4.72
C TYR A 709 -10.19 15.03 6.07
N SER A 710 -9.09 15.63 6.54
CA SER A 710 -9.08 16.40 7.79
C SER A 710 -9.75 17.77 7.68
N ALA A 711 -9.88 18.31 6.46
CA ALA A 711 -10.42 19.64 6.18
C ALA A 711 -11.97 19.69 6.17
N LYS A 712 -12.66 18.65 6.66
CA LYS A 712 -14.12 18.58 6.84
C LYS A 712 -14.98 18.88 5.60
N LEU A 713 -14.42 18.74 4.39
CA LEU A 713 -15.08 19.13 3.13
C LEU A 713 -15.44 20.63 3.10
N ASP A 714 -14.53 21.52 3.54
CA ASP A 714 -14.66 22.99 3.45
C ASP A 714 -14.65 23.52 1.99
N GLY A 715 -15.11 22.75 1.01
CA GLY A 715 -15.06 23.09 -0.41
C GLY A 715 -13.62 23.26 -0.94
N ARG A 716 -13.41 24.25 -1.81
CA ARG A 716 -12.09 24.57 -2.40
C ARG A 716 -11.04 25.09 -1.40
N ASN A 717 -11.44 25.48 -0.19
CA ASN A 717 -10.55 26.14 0.78
C ASN A 717 -9.33 25.31 1.19
N HIS A 718 -9.42 23.98 1.13
CA HIS A 718 -8.30 23.12 1.49
C HIS A 718 -7.15 23.21 0.46
N LEU A 719 -7.46 23.40 -0.83
CA LEU A 719 -6.48 23.52 -1.91
C LEU A 719 -5.74 24.87 -1.82
N GLU A 720 -6.44 25.94 -1.46
CA GLU A 720 -5.82 27.26 -1.22
C GLU A 720 -4.79 27.22 -0.07
N ARG A 721 -5.03 26.41 0.96
CA ARG A 721 -4.06 26.21 2.07
C ARG A 721 -2.79 25.47 1.64
N LEU A 722 -2.75 24.87 0.45
CA LEU A 722 -1.58 24.20 -0.11
C LEU A 722 -0.74 25.10 -1.01
N ARG A 723 -1.21 26.31 -1.32
CA ARG A 723 -0.46 27.27 -2.11
C ARG A 723 0.70 27.83 -1.29
N ASN A 724 1.85 28.00 -1.95
CA ASN A 724 2.99 28.68 -1.36
C ASN A 724 2.71 30.19 -1.28
N GLU A 725 3.22 30.86 -0.25
CA GLU A 725 3.35 32.31 -0.24
C GLU A 725 4.42 32.67 -1.30
N LEU A 726 4.00 33.28 -2.41
CA LEU A 726 4.84 33.50 -3.61
C LEU A 726 5.64 34.81 -3.57
#